data_AF-A0A5A9NWE1-F1
#
_entry.id   AF-A0A5A9NWE1-F1
#
_cell.length_a   1.000
_cell.length_b   1.000
_cell.length_c   1.000
_cell.angle_alpha   90.00
_cell.angle_beta   90.00
_cell.angle_gamma   90.00
#
_symmetry.space_group_name_H-M   'P 1'
#
loop_
_entity.id
_entity.type
_entity.pdbx_description
1 polymer ?
#
loop_
_entity_poly.entity_id
_entity_poly.type
_entity_poly.pdbx_seq_one_letter_code
_entity_poly.pdbx_strand_id
1 'polypeptide(L)'
;MKWKARAPASSNAPEGGATAALQEIIFVEEMASNQMTVAALGRPFTLGMLYDARRDELHTGFTLWDKKTLQENRSEHAQRSSSFEITTSDSVESKSSLLDVDASLKASFLSGLIQVEGSAKYLNDQKKSKNQSRVTLQYKATTTFEQLSMTHHEAKNMLSTDNMDKESATHVVTGILYGAHAFFVFDSQKLDSSSAQYIQGSMQAVIKKIPTFDVEGKVSIKLTDEEKALTDQFSCKFYGDFILQSNPATFEDAVKTYTQLPNLLEQKQTAVPLKVWLTPLKKFDCTVVELKGEICIGLVRKAEKAVENVWKAEIRCSDSLGEKELGNVPRIHKKLRNFHKLCQDYTSMLRLTMEKKFPLIRTGEEDVVSLEKLFDDREKSPFSEDNLNNWMTDREREITAIRSCVEIMKETKPKMVRNQSDLDREILAPGIDHALCFVFTSIEHNDPYLENMTKYLHSHELQSDENVTLPTEDQWYISERVHIREKAKAFRDFTGTLKNNSRFTFLIAVIPNENHKGATIYHYKDGILITDDFSQPNIPEEITDRRDLIWCKYLPSTNSATYALGYRHLGYDAVLYGQDIGYGKSVEEMASNQMMVAALGRPFTLGMLYDARKDEVLTGFMLWDKKTLQENRSEHAQRSSSFEITASDSIESKSSLLDVDASLKASFLSGLIQVEGSAKYLNDQKKSKNQSRVTLQYKATTTFEQLSMTHHEAKNMLNTAIMDKESATHVVTGILYGAHAFFVFDSQKLDSSSAQDIQGSMQAVIKKIPTFDVEGKVSIKLTDEEKALTDQFSCKFYGDFILQSNPATFEDAVKTYTQLPNLLEQKQKAGVPLKVWLTPLKKFDSTVVELKGEICIGLVRKAEKAVEDVVQAEMRCSDSLGENMVEKLPQIHKKLRNFHKLCQDYKSKLQISMEKKFPLIRAGEEDDVSLEKLFDDREKSPFSYDNLNNWMNVRETEITAIRSCVEIMKETKPKMVTNLSELNSKILAPGVDHALCFVFTSVERDDPYLENMTKYLYSHGSHSDENVTTEDQWYISEGVHIREKAKAFRDFTSTLRNSSSFTFLIAVIPNKKYKGATIYHYKDGILMTDDFSQPRIPEVMTDRRDLIWYACDLNLDSITASNWLTLSEDNKTATCVERTSSSYWMQESWGVPGLACWHFELLQRHLKQSRTPLHLQ
;
A
#
# COMPACT_ATOMS: atom_id res chain seq x y z
N MET A 1 -52.09 -31.41 23.58
CA MET A 1 -52.57 -32.63 24.29
C MET A 1 -52.41 -33.85 23.36
N LYS A 2 -52.61 -35.06 23.89
CA LYS A 2 -52.83 -36.37 23.22
C LYS A 2 -53.34 -36.32 21.75
N TRP A 3 -52.97 -37.21 20.82
CA TRP A 3 -52.71 -38.66 20.99
C TRP A 3 -51.67 -39.28 20.01
N LYS A 4 -51.63 -40.62 19.88
CA LYS A 4 -50.52 -41.42 19.31
C LYS A 4 -51.02 -42.64 18.49
N ALA A 5 -50.13 -43.27 17.70
CA ALA A 5 -50.25 -44.57 16.99
C ALA A 5 -51.01 -44.54 15.64
N ARG A 6 -50.82 -45.48 14.70
CA ARG A 6 -50.03 -46.74 14.70
C ARG A 6 -49.61 -47.11 13.25
N ALA A 7 -48.49 -47.81 13.07
CA ALA A 7 -48.08 -48.40 11.78
C ALA A 7 -48.43 -49.92 11.71
N PRO A 8 -48.46 -50.50 10.50
CA PRO A 8 -47.75 -51.75 10.26
C PRO A 8 -46.94 -51.78 8.95
N ALA A 9 -46.04 -52.75 8.83
CA ALA A 9 -45.26 -53.08 7.62
C ALA A 9 -46.12 -53.90 6.60
N SER A 10 -45.67 -54.29 5.40
CA SER A 10 -44.31 -54.61 4.92
C SER A 10 -44.20 -54.75 3.39
N SER A 11 -42.99 -55.10 2.91
CA SER A 11 -42.62 -55.80 1.67
C SER A 11 -41.84 -55.04 0.56
N ASN A 12 -40.51 -55.25 0.62
CA ASN A 12 -39.61 -55.66 -0.47
C ASN A 12 -39.23 -54.72 -1.65
N ALA A 13 -38.11 -54.02 -1.42
CA ALA A 13 -36.90 -53.97 -2.28
C ALA A 13 -36.90 -53.15 -3.60
N PRO A 14 -35.71 -52.77 -4.14
CA PRO A 14 -34.36 -52.87 -3.55
C PRO A 14 -33.77 -51.50 -3.14
N GLU A 15 -32.77 -51.51 -2.25
CA GLU A 15 -31.89 -50.35 -2.02
C GLU A 15 -30.82 -50.29 -3.13
N GLY A 16 -30.58 -49.10 -3.70
CA GLY A 16 -29.58 -48.95 -4.77
C GLY A 16 -29.56 -47.60 -5.49
N GLY A 17 -28.98 -46.58 -4.85
CA GLY A 17 -28.47 -45.36 -5.52
C GLY A 17 -29.47 -44.23 -5.81
N ALA A 18 -29.79 -43.40 -4.80
CA ALA A 18 -30.52 -42.13 -4.99
C ALA A 18 -30.29 -41.05 -3.90
N THR A 19 -29.16 -41.07 -3.16
CA THR A 19 -28.97 -40.22 -1.96
C THR A 19 -27.54 -39.65 -1.80
N ALA A 20 -26.82 -39.40 -2.90
CA ALA A 20 -25.45 -38.86 -2.87
C ALA A 20 -25.16 -37.85 -4.01
N ALA A 21 -26.15 -37.05 -4.41
CA ALA A 21 -26.08 -36.19 -5.60
C ALA A 21 -26.86 -34.86 -5.48
N LEU A 22 -26.82 -34.20 -4.31
CA LEU A 22 -27.54 -32.95 -4.05
C LEU A 22 -26.74 -31.86 -3.30
N GLN A 23 -25.41 -31.98 -3.23
CA GLN A 23 -24.58 -30.94 -2.59
C GLN A 23 -23.19 -30.78 -3.23
N GLU A 24 -23.10 -30.95 -4.55
CA GLU A 24 -21.85 -30.79 -5.30
C GLU A 24 -22.13 -30.24 -6.73
N ILE A 25 -22.57 -28.98 -6.79
CA ILE A 25 -22.66 -28.18 -8.02
C ILE A 25 -22.08 -26.79 -7.72
N ILE A 26 -20.87 -26.53 -8.20
CA ILE A 26 -20.26 -25.20 -8.21
C ILE A 26 -19.89 -24.86 -9.67
N PHE A 27 -20.75 -24.05 -10.28
CA PHE A 27 -20.46 -23.13 -11.39
C PHE A 27 -19.48 -23.58 -12.48
N VAL A 28 -19.98 -24.39 -13.42
CA VAL A 28 -19.64 -24.25 -14.85
C VAL A 28 -20.95 -24.02 -15.59
N GLU A 29 -21.24 -22.76 -15.91
CA GLU A 29 -22.49 -22.33 -16.59
C GLU A 29 -22.17 -21.24 -17.62
N GLU A 30 -23.06 -21.04 -18.60
CA GLU A 30 -22.68 -20.72 -19.99
C GLU A 30 -22.23 -19.26 -20.26
N MET A 31 -20.93 -18.99 -20.11
CA MET A 31 -20.35 -17.65 -20.21
C MET A 31 -20.26 -17.07 -21.63
N ALA A 32 -19.99 -17.85 -22.68
CA ALA A 32 -19.77 -17.31 -24.03
C ALA A 32 -21.07 -16.98 -24.80
N SER A 33 -22.13 -16.63 -24.06
CA SER A 33 -23.37 -16.04 -24.56
C SER A 33 -23.35 -14.50 -24.61
N ASN A 34 -22.39 -13.84 -23.94
CA ASN A 34 -22.41 -12.40 -23.61
C ASN A 34 -21.19 -11.63 -24.11
N GLN A 35 -21.27 -10.30 -24.23
CA GLN A 35 -20.14 -9.49 -24.71
C GLN A 35 -19.18 -9.13 -23.56
N MET A 36 -17.88 -9.22 -23.83
CA MET A 36 -16.79 -8.96 -22.89
C MET A 36 -16.15 -7.60 -23.19
N THR A 37 -15.69 -6.88 -22.16
CA THR A 37 -14.84 -5.69 -22.32
C THR A 37 -13.44 -5.92 -21.76
N VAL A 38 -12.41 -5.51 -22.51
CA VAL A 38 -11.00 -5.78 -22.19
C VAL A 38 -10.15 -4.52 -22.37
N ALA A 39 -9.22 -4.27 -21.46
CA ALA A 39 -8.24 -3.19 -21.60
C ALA A 39 -7.20 -3.53 -22.70
N ALA A 40 -6.96 -2.58 -23.62
CA ALA A 40 -6.11 -2.83 -24.78
C ALA A 40 -4.63 -3.01 -24.40
N LEU A 41 -4.14 -2.24 -23.43
CA LEU A 41 -2.76 -2.27 -22.92
C LEU A 41 -1.68 -2.11 -24.01
N GLY A 42 -1.96 -1.25 -24.99
CA GLY A 42 -1.09 -0.96 -26.14
C GLY A 42 -1.10 -2.03 -27.24
N ARG A 43 -1.83 -3.15 -27.07
CA ARG A 43 -1.96 -4.19 -28.10
C ARG A 43 -2.73 -3.63 -29.33
N PRO A 44 -2.35 -4.00 -30.57
CA PRO A 44 -2.84 -3.34 -31.79
C PRO A 44 -4.22 -3.87 -32.25
N PHE A 45 -5.28 -3.56 -31.50
CA PHE A 45 -6.65 -3.95 -31.83
C PHE A 45 -7.24 -3.17 -33.03
N THR A 46 -7.97 -3.86 -33.90
CA THR A 46 -8.84 -3.27 -34.94
C THR A 46 -10.19 -3.99 -35.01
N LEU A 47 -11.24 -3.30 -35.49
CA LEU A 47 -12.57 -3.90 -35.69
C LEU A 47 -12.49 -5.17 -36.57
N GLY A 48 -13.23 -6.21 -36.19
CA GLY A 48 -13.29 -7.49 -36.89
C GLY A 48 -12.15 -8.48 -36.57
N MET A 49 -11.12 -8.10 -35.81
CA MET A 49 -10.06 -9.04 -35.38
C MET A 49 -10.61 -10.14 -34.48
N LEU A 50 -10.00 -11.33 -34.56
CA LEU A 50 -10.30 -12.47 -33.69
C LEU A 50 -9.46 -12.43 -32.41
N TYR A 51 -10.05 -12.81 -31.27
CA TYR A 51 -9.43 -12.83 -29.95
C TYR A 51 -9.68 -14.16 -29.25
N ASP A 52 -8.69 -14.63 -28.48
CA ASP A 52 -8.84 -15.80 -27.62
C ASP A 52 -8.79 -15.43 -26.13
N ALA A 53 -9.96 -15.31 -25.51
CA ALA A 53 -10.10 -15.07 -24.07
C ALA A 53 -9.55 -16.21 -23.18
N ARG A 54 -9.26 -17.41 -23.73
CA ARG A 54 -8.56 -18.47 -22.97
C ARG A 54 -7.13 -18.04 -22.64
N ARG A 55 -6.47 -17.36 -23.59
CA ARG A 55 -5.04 -17.00 -23.58
C ARG A 55 -4.78 -15.48 -23.50
N ASP A 56 -5.82 -14.68 -23.65
CA ASP A 56 -5.77 -13.22 -23.89
C ASP A 56 -4.96 -12.83 -25.15
N GLU A 57 -5.02 -13.70 -26.16
CA GLU A 57 -4.22 -13.67 -27.39
C GLU A 57 -5.01 -13.02 -28.55
N LEU A 58 -4.31 -12.22 -29.37
CA LEU A 58 -4.91 -11.46 -30.48
C LEU A 58 -4.39 -12.01 -31.82
N HIS A 59 -5.28 -12.47 -32.69
CA HIS A 59 -4.93 -13.06 -33.98
C HIS A 59 -4.67 -11.98 -35.04
N THR A 60 -3.45 -11.45 -35.05
CA THR A 60 -3.06 -10.36 -35.95
C THR A 60 -3.00 -10.82 -37.40
N GLY A 61 -3.76 -10.15 -38.28
CA GLY A 61 -3.76 -10.39 -39.73
C GLY A 61 -5.03 -11.05 -40.27
N PHE A 62 -5.87 -11.62 -39.40
CA PHE A 62 -7.16 -12.22 -39.77
C PHE A 62 -8.33 -11.41 -39.19
N THR A 63 -9.40 -11.28 -39.98
CA THR A 63 -10.66 -10.67 -39.55
C THR A 63 -11.85 -11.51 -39.98
N LEU A 64 -12.89 -11.55 -39.14
CA LEU A 64 -14.11 -12.35 -39.36
C LEU A 64 -14.88 -11.93 -40.63
N TRP A 65 -14.82 -10.63 -40.93
CA TRP A 65 -15.38 -10.01 -42.12
C TRP A 65 -14.26 -9.40 -42.97
N ASP A 66 -14.52 -9.26 -44.27
CA ASP A 66 -13.56 -8.66 -45.19
C ASP A 66 -13.43 -7.13 -45.01
N LYS A 67 -12.35 -6.56 -45.55
CA LYS A 67 -12.02 -5.14 -45.39
C LYS A 67 -13.09 -4.17 -45.93
N LYS A 68 -13.82 -4.52 -47.00
CA LYS A 68 -14.91 -3.70 -47.55
C LYS A 68 -16.11 -3.74 -46.60
N THR A 69 -16.53 -4.93 -46.16
CA THR A 69 -17.61 -5.10 -45.18
C THR A 69 -17.33 -4.31 -43.89
N LEU A 70 -16.09 -4.37 -43.37
CA LEU A 70 -15.68 -3.61 -42.19
C LEU A 70 -15.73 -2.08 -42.43
N GLN A 71 -15.36 -1.61 -43.63
CA GLN A 71 -15.37 -0.17 -43.94
C GLN A 71 -16.78 0.40 -44.14
N GLU A 72 -17.67 -0.31 -44.83
CA GLU A 72 -19.05 0.14 -45.10
C GLU A 72 -19.88 0.21 -43.80
N ASN A 73 -19.65 -0.74 -42.88
CA ASN A 73 -20.41 -0.88 -41.65
C ASN A 73 -19.82 -0.18 -40.42
N ARG A 74 -18.64 0.44 -40.51
CA ARG A 74 -18.02 1.23 -39.42
C ARG A 74 -18.83 2.49 -39.09
N SER A 75 -18.94 2.80 -37.80
CA SER A 75 -19.50 4.05 -37.27
C SER A 75 -18.54 4.64 -36.22
N GLU A 76 -18.35 5.96 -36.24
CA GLU A 76 -17.45 6.71 -35.35
C GLU A 76 -18.27 7.75 -34.56
N HIS A 77 -18.08 7.79 -33.25
CA HIS A 77 -18.79 8.69 -32.33
C HIS A 77 -17.79 9.38 -31.39
N ALA A 78 -18.05 10.65 -31.03
CA ALA A 78 -17.22 11.36 -30.07
C ALA A 78 -17.40 10.77 -28.66
N GLN A 79 -16.30 10.48 -27.98
CA GLN A 79 -16.25 10.05 -26.59
C GLN A 79 -15.11 10.77 -25.89
N ARG A 80 -15.29 12.08 -25.72
CA ARG A 80 -14.26 12.98 -25.20
C ARG A 80 -14.28 13.01 -23.69
N SER A 81 -13.14 12.75 -23.08
CA SER A 81 -12.90 13.04 -21.66
C SER A 81 -11.42 13.27 -21.40
N SER A 82 -11.11 13.95 -20.31
CA SER A 82 -9.74 14.01 -19.79
C SER A 82 -9.75 14.13 -18.27
N SER A 83 -8.77 13.52 -17.63
CA SER A 83 -8.55 13.54 -16.19
C SER A 83 -7.09 13.26 -15.85
N PHE A 84 -6.74 13.39 -14.57
CA PHE A 84 -5.44 13.02 -14.04
C PHE A 84 -5.59 12.42 -12.63
N GLU A 85 -4.67 11.55 -12.22
CA GLU A 85 -4.56 11.05 -10.84
C GLU A 85 -3.07 11.04 -10.45
N ILE A 86 -2.79 11.25 -9.16
CA ILE A 86 -1.42 11.24 -8.61
C ILE A 86 -1.36 10.19 -7.50
N THR A 87 -0.59 9.11 -7.73
CA THR A 87 -0.40 8.03 -6.77
C THR A 87 0.99 8.03 -6.15
N THR A 88 1.07 7.62 -4.89
CA THR A 88 2.30 7.32 -4.14
C THR A 88 2.54 5.80 -4.01
N SER A 89 1.62 4.97 -4.50
CA SER A 89 1.75 3.51 -4.52
C SER A 89 2.41 3.02 -5.81
N ASP A 90 3.14 1.92 -5.70
CA ASP A 90 3.79 1.20 -6.81
C ASP A 90 3.27 -0.25 -6.97
N SER A 91 2.26 -0.64 -6.18
CA SER A 91 1.71 -2.01 -6.16
C SER A 91 1.04 -2.40 -7.48
N VAL A 92 1.01 -3.69 -7.79
CA VAL A 92 0.39 -4.20 -9.02
C VAL A 92 -1.09 -3.81 -9.08
N GLU A 93 -1.86 -4.02 -7.99
CA GLU A 93 -3.22 -3.49 -7.83
C GLU A 93 -3.32 -2.00 -8.21
N SER A 94 -2.50 -1.11 -7.63
CA SER A 94 -2.58 0.33 -7.93
C SER A 94 -2.25 0.66 -9.39
N LYS A 95 -1.49 -0.18 -10.10
CA LYS A 95 -1.18 0.00 -11.53
C LYS A 95 -2.31 -0.56 -12.41
N SER A 96 -2.87 -1.72 -12.03
CA SER A 96 -4.06 -2.30 -12.65
C SER A 96 -5.25 -1.34 -12.61
N SER A 97 -5.54 -0.73 -11.45
CA SER A 97 -6.67 0.21 -11.30
C SER A 97 -6.54 1.46 -12.18
N LEU A 98 -5.33 2.02 -12.34
CA LEU A 98 -5.10 3.22 -13.18
C LEU A 98 -5.26 2.93 -14.69
N LEU A 99 -5.05 1.67 -15.09
CA LEU A 99 -5.18 1.19 -16.47
C LEU A 99 -6.53 0.50 -16.76
N ASP A 100 -7.48 0.55 -15.83
CA ASP A 100 -8.80 -0.10 -15.90
C ASP A 100 -8.69 -1.63 -16.20
N VAL A 101 -7.68 -2.30 -15.62
CA VAL A 101 -7.41 -3.74 -15.80
C VAL A 101 -8.24 -4.59 -14.82
N ASP A 102 -9.10 -5.45 -15.37
CA ASP A 102 -9.94 -6.40 -14.63
C ASP A 102 -9.13 -7.57 -14.02
N ALA A 103 -9.79 -8.40 -13.20
CA ALA A 103 -9.14 -9.51 -12.51
C ALA A 103 -8.63 -10.62 -13.46
N SER A 104 -9.34 -10.90 -14.55
CA SER A 104 -9.00 -11.96 -15.50
C SER A 104 -7.77 -11.55 -16.32
N LEU A 105 -7.75 -10.32 -16.85
CA LEU A 105 -6.62 -9.75 -17.56
C LEU A 105 -5.42 -9.49 -16.62
N LYS A 106 -5.66 -9.13 -15.35
CA LYS A 106 -4.61 -9.04 -14.30
C LYS A 106 -3.96 -10.40 -14.06
N ALA A 107 -4.72 -11.49 -14.08
CA ALA A 107 -4.15 -12.84 -13.99
C ALA A 107 -3.22 -13.12 -15.18
N SER A 108 -3.66 -12.86 -16.41
CA SER A 108 -2.85 -13.02 -17.63
C SER A 108 -1.60 -12.14 -17.66
N PHE A 109 -1.65 -10.94 -17.07
CA PHE A 109 -0.46 -10.11 -16.86
C PHE A 109 0.50 -10.72 -15.82
N LEU A 110 -0.03 -11.22 -14.70
CA LEU A 110 0.78 -11.80 -13.62
C LEU A 110 1.50 -13.09 -14.06
N SER A 111 0.86 -13.92 -14.88
CA SER A 111 1.44 -15.13 -15.47
C SER A 111 2.44 -14.84 -16.59
N GLY A 112 2.18 -13.81 -17.41
CA GLY A 112 3.00 -13.46 -18.58
C GLY A 112 2.35 -13.80 -19.93
N LEU A 113 1.10 -14.28 -19.94
CA LEU A 113 0.31 -14.56 -21.15
C LEU A 113 0.16 -13.33 -22.06
N ILE A 114 0.12 -12.11 -21.51
CA ILE A 114 0.06 -10.87 -22.28
C ILE A 114 1.34 -10.05 -22.19
N GLN A 115 1.79 -9.55 -23.34
CA GLN A 115 2.78 -8.49 -23.42
C GLN A 115 2.08 -7.13 -23.51
N VAL A 116 2.68 -6.09 -22.91
CA VAL A 116 2.09 -4.76 -22.77
C VAL A 116 2.99 -3.70 -23.42
N GLU A 117 2.35 -2.77 -24.14
CA GLU A 117 2.99 -1.78 -25.02
C GLU A 117 2.59 -0.35 -24.61
N GLY A 118 3.15 0.66 -25.28
CA GLY A 118 2.82 2.08 -25.04
C GLY A 118 2.92 2.50 -23.57
N SER A 119 1.87 3.15 -23.07
CA SER A 119 1.68 3.55 -21.67
C SER A 119 1.62 2.38 -20.69
N ALA A 120 1.09 1.23 -21.11
CA ALA A 120 0.91 0.05 -20.27
C ALA A 120 2.24 -0.62 -19.87
N LYS A 121 3.37 -0.26 -20.52
CA LYS A 121 4.73 -0.59 -20.03
C LYS A 121 5.00 -0.08 -18.61
N TYR A 122 4.22 0.88 -18.10
CA TYR A 122 4.19 1.26 -16.68
C TYR A 122 3.94 0.09 -15.71
N LEU A 123 3.16 -0.93 -16.11
CA LEU A 123 2.94 -2.15 -15.31
C LEU A 123 4.25 -2.90 -15.00
N ASN A 124 5.24 -2.81 -15.89
CA ASN A 124 6.53 -3.47 -15.79
C ASN A 124 7.63 -2.62 -15.12
N ASP A 125 7.46 -1.31 -14.99
CA ASP A 125 8.41 -0.50 -14.21
C ASP A 125 8.17 -0.68 -12.71
N GLN A 126 9.22 -1.02 -11.99
CA GLN A 126 9.21 -1.30 -10.56
C GLN A 126 10.23 -0.41 -9.85
N LYS A 127 9.98 -0.08 -8.58
CA LYS A 127 11.01 0.51 -7.70
C LYS A 127 12.29 -0.33 -7.70
N LYS A 128 13.44 0.34 -7.58
CA LYS A 128 14.77 -0.33 -7.49
C LYS A 128 15.30 -0.45 -6.05
N SER A 129 14.60 0.17 -5.09
CA SER A 129 14.96 0.23 -3.67
C SER A 129 13.70 0.44 -2.84
N LYS A 130 13.66 -0.12 -1.63
CA LYS A 130 12.63 0.15 -0.62
C LYS A 130 12.74 1.59 -0.11
N ASN A 131 13.96 2.12 -0.02
CA ASN A 131 14.24 3.50 0.38
C ASN A 131 14.25 4.48 -0.83
N GLN A 132 13.55 4.14 -1.91
CA GLN A 132 13.29 5.04 -3.03
C GLN A 132 11.85 5.57 -2.95
N SER A 133 11.72 6.88 -2.88
CA SER A 133 10.44 7.57 -2.93
C SER A 133 9.98 7.66 -4.39
N ARG A 134 8.70 7.38 -4.61
CA ARG A 134 8.09 7.40 -5.94
C ARG A 134 6.76 8.13 -5.91
N VAL A 135 6.52 8.94 -6.93
CA VAL A 135 5.21 9.54 -7.17
C VAL A 135 4.93 9.42 -8.67
N THR A 136 3.78 8.86 -9.04
CA THR A 136 3.37 8.77 -10.44
C THR A 136 2.21 9.72 -10.69
N LEU A 137 2.38 10.62 -11.67
CA LEU A 137 1.29 11.39 -12.27
C LEU A 137 0.80 10.65 -13.52
N GLN A 138 -0.49 10.32 -13.57
CA GLN A 138 -1.16 9.83 -14.78
C GLN A 138 -1.91 10.98 -15.46
N TYR A 139 -1.72 11.14 -16.77
CA TYR A 139 -2.66 11.80 -17.68
C TYR A 139 -3.52 10.72 -18.37
N LYS A 140 -4.82 10.94 -18.47
CA LYS A 140 -5.78 10.02 -19.10
C LYS A 140 -6.77 10.80 -19.94
N ALA A 141 -6.93 10.44 -21.22
CA ALA A 141 -7.91 11.05 -22.09
C ALA A 141 -8.48 10.08 -23.12
N THR A 142 -9.78 10.21 -23.40
CA THR A 142 -10.51 9.46 -24.43
C THR A 142 -10.95 10.42 -25.54
N THR A 143 -11.03 9.94 -26.78
CA THR A 143 -11.36 10.79 -27.95
C THR A 143 -12.64 10.37 -28.66
N THR A 144 -12.72 9.09 -29.03
CA THR A 144 -13.66 8.57 -30.02
C THR A 144 -13.93 7.10 -29.75
N PHE A 145 -15.19 6.70 -29.89
CA PHE A 145 -15.59 5.31 -29.92
C PHE A 145 -15.95 4.90 -31.35
N GLU A 146 -15.43 3.75 -31.77
CA GLU A 146 -15.71 3.15 -33.06
C GLU A 146 -16.35 1.79 -32.87
N GLN A 147 -17.28 1.44 -33.75
CA GLN A 147 -17.94 0.14 -33.75
C GLN A 147 -18.32 -0.30 -35.15
N LEU A 148 -18.67 -1.58 -35.28
CA LEU A 148 -19.52 -2.04 -36.37
C LEU A 148 -20.98 -1.61 -36.13
N SER A 149 -21.76 -1.52 -37.19
CA SER A 149 -23.18 -1.15 -37.14
C SER A 149 -23.94 -1.94 -38.20
N MET A 150 -24.03 -3.25 -37.97
CA MET A 150 -24.67 -4.25 -38.83
C MET A 150 -25.92 -4.79 -38.14
N THR A 151 -26.86 -5.35 -38.89
CA THR A 151 -27.83 -6.28 -38.29
C THR A 151 -27.19 -7.67 -38.08
N HIS A 152 -27.74 -8.48 -37.17
CA HIS A 152 -27.29 -9.88 -37.01
C HIS A 152 -27.39 -10.70 -38.31
N HIS A 153 -28.31 -10.35 -39.21
CA HIS A 153 -28.47 -10.96 -40.53
C HIS A 153 -27.29 -10.66 -41.46
N GLU A 154 -26.93 -9.37 -41.60
CA GLU A 154 -25.79 -8.95 -42.41
C GLU A 154 -24.49 -9.54 -41.86
N ALA A 155 -24.31 -9.49 -40.53
CA ALA A 155 -23.14 -10.03 -39.87
C ALA A 155 -22.95 -11.54 -40.09
N LYS A 156 -24.04 -12.33 -40.18
CA LYS A 156 -24.00 -13.77 -40.52
C LYS A 156 -23.82 -14.03 -42.02
N ASN A 157 -24.45 -13.24 -42.89
CA ASN A 157 -24.37 -13.45 -44.34
C ASN A 157 -23.05 -12.98 -44.97
N MET A 158 -22.33 -12.07 -44.30
CA MET A 158 -21.04 -11.53 -44.77
C MET A 158 -19.82 -12.24 -44.17
N LEU A 159 -20.01 -13.37 -43.48
CA LEU A 159 -18.92 -14.17 -42.92
C LEU A 159 -17.98 -14.70 -44.02
N SER A 160 -16.68 -14.48 -43.86
CA SER A 160 -15.67 -15.08 -44.74
C SER A 160 -15.39 -16.51 -44.32
N THR A 161 -16.07 -17.48 -44.94
CA THR A 161 -16.01 -18.92 -44.61
C THR A 161 -14.59 -19.50 -44.58
N ASP A 162 -13.71 -18.94 -45.39
CA ASP A 162 -12.35 -19.46 -45.64
C ASP A 162 -11.34 -18.99 -44.58
N ASN A 163 -11.72 -18.03 -43.72
CA ASN A 163 -10.84 -17.44 -42.69
C ASN A 163 -11.06 -18.02 -41.28
N MET A 164 -12.04 -18.91 -41.09
CA MET A 164 -12.44 -19.38 -39.75
C MET A 164 -11.74 -20.67 -39.34
N ASP A 165 -10.54 -20.52 -38.79
CA ASP A 165 -9.97 -21.52 -37.88
C ASP A 165 -10.78 -21.56 -36.58
N LYS A 166 -11.59 -22.60 -36.40
CA LYS A 166 -12.61 -22.69 -35.33
C LYS A 166 -12.05 -23.06 -33.96
N GLU A 167 -10.77 -23.43 -33.87
CA GLU A 167 -10.14 -23.88 -32.63
C GLU A 167 -9.30 -22.79 -31.95
N SER A 168 -8.82 -21.80 -32.70
CA SER A 168 -7.84 -20.81 -32.23
C SER A 168 -8.41 -19.53 -31.59
N ALA A 169 -9.67 -19.17 -31.85
CA ALA A 169 -10.30 -17.96 -31.30
C ALA A 169 -11.65 -18.24 -30.63
N THR A 170 -12.05 -17.38 -29.69
CA THR A 170 -13.33 -17.47 -28.96
C THR A 170 -14.23 -16.25 -29.17
N HIS A 171 -13.66 -15.09 -29.51
CA HIS A 171 -14.38 -13.81 -29.66
C HIS A 171 -13.92 -13.03 -30.91
N VAL A 172 -14.70 -12.02 -31.29
CA VAL A 172 -14.40 -11.02 -32.35
C VAL A 172 -14.56 -9.60 -31.82
N VAL A 173 -13.67 -8.69 -32.24
CA VAL A 173 -13.72 -7.26 -31.89
C VAL A 173 -14.86 -6.55 -32.62
N THR A 174 -15.83 -5.98 -31.88
CA THR A 174 -17.00 -5.27 -32.44
C THR A 174 -17.08 -3.80 -32.06
N GLY A 175 -16.36 -3.36 -31.02
CA GLY A 175 -16.23 -1.96 -30.62
C GLY A 175 -14.85 -1.64 -30.01
N ILE A 176 -14.38 -0.39 -30.18
CA ILE A 176 -13.10 0.10 -29.66
C ILE A 176 -13.26 1.55 -29.19
N LEU A 177 -12.86 1.85 -27.95
CA LEU A 177 -12.67 3.21 -27.44
C LEU A 177 -11.20 3.61 -27.62
N TYR A 178 -10.99 4.71 -28.34
CA TYR A 178 -9.68 5.30 -28.62
C TYR A 178 -9.37 6.48 -27.69
N GLY A 179 -8.08 6.69 -27.44
CA GLY A 179 -7.56 7.80 -26.64
C GLY A 179 -6.06 7.68 -26.43
N ALA A 180 -5.55 8.20 -25.31
CA ALA A 180 -4.17 8.00 -24.90
C ALA A 180 -4.01 8.13 -23.37
N HIS A 181 -3.08 7.36 -22.80
CA HIS A 181 -2.59 7.54 -21.44
C HIS A 181 -1.13 8.00 -21.46
N ALA A 182 -0.70 8.66 -20.38
CA ALA A 182 0.71 8.90 -20.09
C ALA A 182 0.99 8.84 -18.58
N PHE A 183 2.07 8.18 -18.20
CA PHE A 183 2.56 8.06 -16.83
C PHE A 183 3.93 8.74 -16.72
N PHE A 184 3.98 9.75 -15.85
CA PHE A 184 5.20 10.44 -15.43
C PHE A 184 5.59 9.86 -14.07
N VAL A 185 6.53 8.90 -14.09
CA VAL A 185 7.01 8.19 -12.90
C VAL A 185 8.21 8.94 -12.34
N PHE A 186 8.03 9.66 -11.23
CA PHE A 186 9.10 10.39 -10.57
C PHE A 186 9.74 9.53 -9.48
N ASP A 187 11.03 9.25 -9.62
CA ASP A 187 11.84 8.42 -8.72
C ASP A 187 12.90 9.28 -8.02
N SER A 188 12.94 9.26 -6.68
CA SER A 188 14.03 9.88 -5.92
C SER A 188 15.35 9.10 -6.08
N GLN A 189 16.45 9.74 -5.68
CA GLN A 189 17.67 9.02 -5.30
C GLN A 189 17.39 8.06 -4.11
N LYS A 190 18.29 7.10 -3.84
CA LYS A 190 18.16 6.20 -2.67
C LYS A 190 18.43 6.98 -1.38
N LEU A 191 17.47 6.95 -0.45
CA LEU A 191 17.48 7.72 0.79
C LEU A 191 17.79 6.83 2.02
N ASP A 192 17.96 7.47 3.17
CA ASP A 192 17.79 6.81 4.46
C ASP A 192 16.30 6.49 4.70
N SER A 193 16.03 5.39 5.40
CA SER A 193 14.65 4.91 5.63
C SER A 193 13.77 5.90 6.40
N SER A 194 14.37 6.74 7.26
CA SER A 194 13.68 7.82 7.98
C SER A 194 13.29 9.02 7.11
N SER A 195 13.91 9.17 5.94
CA SER A 195 13.81 10.36 5.09
C SER A 195 12.89 10.14 3.88
N ALA A 196 12.70 8.88 3.47
CA ALA A 196 11.92 8.52 2.29
C ALA A 196 10.49 9.09 2.30
N GLN A 197 9.73 8.90 3.39
CA GLN A 197 8.34 9.36 3.47
C GLN A 197 8.22 10.89 3.38
N TYR A 198 9.09 11.64 4.07
CA TYR A 198 9.11 13.11 4.01
C TYR A 198 9.36 13.58 2.58
N ILE A 199 10.39 13.04 1.91
CA ILE A 199 10.68 13.35 0.50
C ILE A 199 9.51 12.94 -0.42
N GLN A 200 8.82 11.82 -0.16
CA GLN A 200 7.68 11.39 -0.96
C GLN A 200 6.49 12.36 -0.84
N GLY A 201 6.22 12.89 0.35
CA GLY A 201 5.20 13.92 0.58
C GLY A 201 5.54 15.23 -0.14
N SER A 202 6.79 15.69 -0.01
CA SER A 202 7.27 16.91 -0.68
C SER A 202 7.28 16.78 -2.20
N MET A 203 7.70 15.62 -2.74
CA MET A 203 7.58 15.28 -4.16
C MET A 203 6.12 15.36 -4.61
N GLN A 204 5.18 14.77 -3.86
CA GLN A 204 3.77 14.79 -4.20
C GLN A 204 3.19 16.21 -4.20
N ALA A 205 3.63 17.08 -3.28
CA ALA A 205 3.22 18.49 -3.24
C ALA A 205 3.67 19.27 -4.48
N VAL A 206 4.92 19.08 -4.94
CA VAL A 206 5.43 19.76 -6.15
C VAL A 206 4.85 19.15 -7.43
N ILE A 207 4.67 17.83 -7.50
CA ILE A 207 4.08 17.13 -8.66
C ILE A 207 2.59 17.47 -8.84
N LYS A 208 1.86 17.78 -7.76
CA LYS A 208 0.50 18.36 -7.83
C LYS A 208 0.42 19.69 -8.59
N LYS A 209 1.53 20.43 -8.75
CA LYS A 209 1.57 21.67 -9.55
C LYS A 209 1.74 21.44 -11.05
N ILE A 210 2.08 20.23 -11.52
CA ILE A 210 2.30 19.98 -12.95
C ILE A 210 1.06 20.35 -13.81
N PRO A 211 -0.19 19.99 -13.42
CA PRO A 211 -1.40 20.41 -14.14
C PRO A 211 -1.78 21.91 -13.96
N THR A 212 -1.06 22.69 -13.14
CA THR A 212 -1.38 24.12 -12.91
C THR A 212 -0.50 25.07 -13.73
N PHE A 213 0.48 24.55 -14.47
CA PHE A 213 1.36 25.38 -15.30
C PHE A 213 0.77 25.58 -16.70
N ASP A 214 0.18 26.75 -16.93
CA ASP A 214 -0.03 27.26 -18.29
C ASP A 214 1.32 27.74 -18.88
N VAL A 215 1.65 27.24 -20.07
CA VAL A 215 2.92 27.50 -20.78
C VAL A 215 2.68 28.05 -22.19
N GLU A 216 1.55 28.75 -22.43
CA GLU A 216 1.37 29.60 -23.61
C GLU A 216 2.32 30.83 -23.56
N GLY A 217 3.60 30.60 -23.89
CA GLY A 217 4.57 31.64 -24.24
C GLY A 217 5.47 32.13 -23.10
N LYS A 218 6.54 31.37 -22.81
CA LYS A 218 7.69 31.79 -21.97
C LYS A 218 7.36 32.28 -20.55
N VAL A 219 6.24 31.85 -19.96
CA VAL A 219 6.02 32.00 -18.51
C VAL A 219 7.02 31.10 -17.77
N SER A 220 7.72 31.66 -16.78
CA SER A 220 8.64 30.89 -15.94
C SER A 220 7.87 29.98 -14.98
N ILE A 221 8.32 28.73 -14.83
CA ILE A 221 7.80 27.80 -13.83
C ILE A 221 8.06 28.40 -12.44
N LYS A 222 6.99 28.80 -11.73
CA LYS A 222 7.07 29.44 -10.41
C LYS A 222 7.13 28.40 -9.31
N LEU A 223 8.35 27.97 -8.98
CA LEU A 223 8.68 27.21 -7.77
C LEU A 223 9.34 28.16 -6.75
N THR A 224 9.30 27.80 -5.46
CA THR A 224 10.23 28.40 -4.48
C THR A 224 11.65 27.85 -4.69
N ASP A 225 12.67 28.49 -4.12
CA ASP A 225 14.05 27.98 -4.20
C ASP A 225 14.18 26.59 -3.54
N GLU A 226 13.42 26.33 -2.47
CA GLU A 226 13.33 25.02 -1.80
C GLU A 226 12.67 23.96 -2.70
N GLU A 227 11.55 24.29 -3.34
CA GLU A 227 10.86 23.39 -4.28
C GLU A 227 11.73 23.10 -5.51
N LYS A 228 12.48 24.10 -5.99
CA LYS A 228 13.43 23.92 -7.10
C LYS A 228 14.59 22.99 -6.70
N ALA A 229 15.19 23.24 -5.54
CA ALA A 229 16.23 22.37 -4.99
C ALA A 229 15.72 20.94 -4.68
N LEU A 230 14.41 20.75 -4.49
CA LEU A 230 13.77 19.43 -4.43
C LEU A 230 13.61 18.78 -5.81
N THR A 231 13.26 19.54 -6.86
CA THR A 231 13.12 19.00 -8.23
C THR A 231 14.43 18.44 -8.79
N ASP A 232 15.59 18.92 -8.32
CA ASP A 232 16.91 18.37 -8.68
C ASP A 232 17.23 17.02 -7.99
N GLN A 233 16.42 16.57 -7.02
CA GLN A 233 16.67 15.35 -6.23
C GLN A 233 15.93 14.10 -6.77
N PHE A 234 15.11 14.24 -7.80
CA PHE A 234 14.37 13.13 -8.42
C PHE A 234 14.39 13.21 -9.95
N SER A 235 14.33 12.05 -10.61
CA SER A 235 14.24 11.94 -12.07
C SER A 235 12.84 11.52 -12.52
N CYS A 236 12.48 11.86 -13.76
CA CYS A 236 11.26 11.40 -14.41
C CYS A 236 11.55 10.21 -15.33
N LYS A 237 10.62 9.24 -15.40
CA LYS A 237 10.49 8.31 -16.52
C LYS A 237 9.12 8.47 -17.16
N PHE A 238 9.05 8.37 -18.48
CA PHE A 238 7.81 8.50 -19.24
C PHE A 238 7.38 7.16 -19.84
N TYR A 239 6.12 6.79 -19.61
CA TYR A 239 5.44 5.69 -20.30
C TYR A 239 4.11 6.22 -20.83
N GLY A 240 4.00 6.43 -22.14
CA GLY A 240 2.80 7.03 -22.73
C GLY A 240 2.58 6.59 -24.17
N ASP A 241 1.34 6.76 -24.63
CA ASP A 241 0.90 6.39 -25.98
C ASP A 241 1.21 7.48 -27.03
N PHE A 242 2.15 8.38 -26.72
CA PHE A 242 2.49 9.57 -27.49
C PHE A 242 3.87 9.47 -28.11
N ILE A 243 4.00 9.79 -29.40
CA ILE A 243 5.29 9.92 -30.07
C ILE A 243 5.88 11.30 -29.77
N LEU A 244 6.75 11.37 -28.76
CA LEU A 244 7.46 12.59 -28.36
C LEU A 244 8.78 12.76 -29.13
N GLN A 245 9.22 14.01 -29.34
CA GLN A 245 10.56 14.30 -29.86
C GLN A 245 11.68 13.90 -28.88
N SER A 246 11.39 13.97 -27.58
CA SER A 246 12.27 13.56 -26.49
C SER A 246 11.43 13.20 -25.27
N ASN A 247 11.67 12.05 -24.66
CA ASN A 247 10.99 11.67 -23.42
C ASN A 247 11.49 12.54 -22.25
N PRO A 248 10.59 13.05 -21.39
CA PRO A 248 10.99 13.91 -20.27
C PRO A 248 11.81 13.13 -19.23
N ALA A 249 12.92 13.73 -18.79
CA ALA A 249 13.84 13.17 -17.79
C ALA A 249 13.87 14.02 -16.50
N THR A 250 13.57 15.32 -16.59
CA THR A 250 13.50 16.24 -15.44
C THR A 250 12.05 16.64 -15.12
N PHE A 251 11.86 17.32 -13.98
CA PHE A 251 10.57 17.94 -13.64
C PHE A 251 10.14 18.99 -14.68
N GLU A 252 11.05 19.85 -15.14
CA GLU A 252 10.69 20.87 -16.13
C GLU A 252 10.27 20.24 -17.46
N ASP A 253 10.92 19.16 -17.89
CA ASP A 253 10.56 18.47 -19.12
C ASP A 253 9.19 17.81 -18.99
N ALA A 254 8.89 17.22 -17.83
CA ALA A 254 7.57 16.67 -17.56
C ALA A 254 6.46 17.73 -17.64
N VAL A 255 6.70 18.95 -17.12
CA VAL A 255 5.78 20.09 -17.27
C VAL A 255 5.61 20.48 -18.76
N LYS A 256 6.71 20.63 -19.50
CA LYS A 256 6.68 20.97 -20.95
C LYS A 256 5.98 19.89 -21.78
N THR A 257 6.13 18.62 -21.43
CA THR A 257 5.47 17.49 -22.09
C THR A 257 3.98 17.42 -21.73
N TYR A 258 3.62 17.58 -20.45
CA TYR A 258 2.23 17.49 -19.98
C TYR A 258 1.32 18.49 -20.69
N THR A 259 1.74 19.74 -20.82
CA THR A 259 0.99 20.80 -21.53
C THR A 259 0.88 20.59 -23.06
N GLN A 260 1.68 19.69 -23.63
CA GLN A 260 1.61 19.34 -25.05
C GLN A 260 0.66 18.16 -25.32
N LEU A 261 0.39 17.29 -24.34
CA LEU A 261 -0.42 16.07 -24.55
C LEU A 261 -1.82 16.33 -25.16
N PRO A 262 -2.61 17.33 -24.73
CA PRO A 262 -3.93 17.58 -25.33
C PRO A 262 -3.84 18.02 -26.81
N ASN A 263 -2.82 18.81 -27.14
CA ASN A 263 -2.58 19.33 -28.50
C ASN A 263 -2.02 18.27 -29.46
N LEU A 264 -1.30 17.28 -28.93
CA LEU A 264 -0.96 16.06 -29.67
C LEU A 264 -2.23 15.24 -29.92
N LEU A 265 -3.10 15.08 -28.92
CA LEU A 265 -4.28 14.20 -29.01
C LEU A 265 -5.41 14.72 -29.91
N GLU A 266 -5.56 16.05 -30.11
CA GLU A 266 -6.49 16.56 -31.14
C GLU A 266 -6.00 16.25 -32.57
N GLN A 267 -4.72 15.93 -32.78
CA GLN A 267 -4.21 15.42 -34.04
C GLN A 267 -4.51 13.91 -34.14
N LYS A 268 -5.66 13.57 -34.72
CA LYS A 268 -6.26 12.20 -34.84
C LYS A 268 -5.32 11.00 -35.10
N GLN A 269 -4.09 11.21 -35.56
CA GLN A 269 -3.09 10.16 -35.79
C GLN A 269 -2.44 9.61 -34.50
N THR A 270 -2.62 10.24 -33.33
CA THR A 270 -1.97 9.79 -32.08
C THR A 270 -2.85 8.99 -31.12
N ALA A 271 -4.12 8.72 -31.46
CA ALA A 271 -5.03 8.00 -30.57
C ALA A 271 -4.90 6.48 -30.76
N VAL A 272 -4.68 5.75 -29.67
CA VAL A 272 -4.56 4.28 -29.64
C VAL A 272 -5.82 3.64 -29.06
N PRO A 273 -6.10 2.34 -29.33
CA PRO A 273 -7.09 1.59 -28.57
C PRO A 273 -6.76 1.62 -27.07
N LEU A 274 -7.74 1.99 -26.24
CA LEU A 274 -7.64 1.92 -24.78
C LEU A 274 -8.48 0.77 -24.21
N LYS A 275 -9.69 0.57 -24.76
CA LYS A 275 -10.68 -0.39 -24.27
C LYS A 275 -11.45 -0.99 -25.46
N VAL A 276 -11.74 -2.28 -25.39
CA VAL A 276 -12.21 -3.08 -26.52
C VAL A 276 -13.43 -3.88 -26.11
N TRP A 277 -14.43 -3.95 -26.99
CA TRP A 277 -15.64 -4.76 -26.86
C TRP A 277 -15.54 -5.98 -27.76
N LEU A 278 -15.74 -7.14 -27.17
CA LEU A 278 -15.56 -8.46 -27.77
C LEU A 278 -16.89 -9.20 -27.78
N THR A 279 -17.33 -9.68 -28.93
CA THR A 279 -18.53 -10.51 -29.08
C THR A 279 -18.14 -11.98 -29.24
N PRO A 280 -18.76 -12.94 -28.53
CA PRO A 280 -18.44 -14.36 -28.69
C PRO A 280 -18.72 -14.87 -30.10
N LEU A 281 -17.83 -15.72 -30.62
CA LEU A 281 -17.99 -16.34 -31.93
C LEU A 281 -19.17 -17.33 -31.98
N LYS A 282 -19.55 -17.89 -30.82
CA LYS A 282 -20.70 -18.79 -30.63
C LYS A 282 -22.03 -18.21 -31.14
N LYS A 283 -22.20 -16.88 -31.14
CA LYS A 283 -23.38 -16.19 -31.71
C LYS A 283 -23.50 -16.33 -33.22
N PHE A 284 -22.39 -16.58 -33.92
CA PHE A 284 -22.34 -16.80 -35.37
C PHE A 284 -22.37 -18.28 -35.72
N ASP A 285 -21.54 -19.08 -35.04
CA ASP A 285 -21.34 -20.50 -35.31
C ASP A 285 -21.20 -21.28 -33.98
N CYS A 286 -22.12 -22.20 -33.73
CA CYS A 286 -22.16 -23.02 -32.52
C CYS A 286 -21.11 -24.15 -32.46
N THR A 287 -20.26 -24.29 -33.49
CA THR A 287 -19.16 -25.27 -33.53
C THR A 287 -17.80 -24.70 -33.08
N VAL A 288 -17.74 -23.43 -32.69
CA VAL A 288 -16.53 -22.77 -32.17
C VAL A 288 -16.32 -23.09 -30.67
N VAL A 289 -15.07 -23.23 -30.25
CA VAL A 289 -14.71 -23.55 -28.86
C VAL A 289 -15.08 -22.40 -27.91
N GLU A 290 -15.56 -22.74 -26.71
CA GLU A 290 -16.07 -21.81 -25.70
C GLU A 290 -15.07 -21.56 -24.55
N LEU A 291 -15.10 -20.34 -24.00
CA LEU A 291 -14.55 -19.99 -22.69
C LEU A 291 -15.50 -20.54 -21.61
N LYS A 292 -15.10 -21.60 -20.89
CA LYS A 292 -15.97 -22.31 -19.93
C LYS A 292 -15.76 -21.90 -18.46
N GLY A 293 -14.68 -21.21 -18.14
CA GLY A 293 -14.33 -20.87 -16.76
C GLY A 293 -13.52 -19.58 -16.65
N GLU A 294 -13.53 -19.01 -15.45
CA GLU A 294 -12.74 -17.83 -15.08
C GLU A 294 -11.90 -18.09 -13.84
N ILE A 295 -10.82 -17.32 -13.68
CA ILE A 295 -9.94 -17.39 -12.51
C ILE A 295 -10.55 -16.48 -11.42
N CYS A 296 -11.04 -17.08 -10.34
CA CYS A 296 -11.70 -16.31 -9.28
C CYS A 296 -10.77 -15.26 -8.66
N ILE A 297 -11.30 -14.09 -8.30
CA ILE A 297 -10.49 -12.95 -7.84
C ILE A 297 -9.61 -13.27 -6.60
N GLY A 298 -10.06 -14.20 -5.75
CA GLY A 298 -9.27 -14.70 -4.63
C GLY A 298 -7.97 -15.38 -5.05
N LEU A 299 -7.99 -16.17 -6.13
CA LEU A 299 -6.78 -16.75 -6.72
C LEU A 299 -5.91 -15.73 -7.43
N VAL A 300 -6.50 -14.75 -8.13
CA VAL A 300 -5.73 -13.64 -8.72
C VAL A 300 -4.97 -12.87 -7.63
N ARG A 301 -5.56 -12.74 -6.43
CA ARG A 301 -4.90 -12.12 -5.27
C ARG A 301 -3.94 -13.06 -4.53
N LYS A 302 -4.13 -14.39 -4.53
CA LYS A 302 -3.08 -15.35 -4.10
C LYS A 302 -1.86 -15.27 -5.03
N ALA A 303 -2.08 -15.21 -6.35
CA ALA A 303 -1.05 -15.04 -7.38
C ALA A 303 -0.27 -13.72 -7.22
N GLU A 304 -0.98 -12.60 -7.10
CA GLU A 304 -0.37 -11.30 -6.84
C GLU A 304 0.46 -11.31 -5.56
N LYS A 305 -0.10 -11.80 -4.43
CA LYS A 305 0.62 -11.89 -3.15
C LYS A 305 1.90 -12.71 -3.31
N ALA A 306 1.84 -13.85 -3.99
CA ALA A 306 2.99 -14.72 -4.19
C ALA A 306 4.12 -14.04 -4.97
N VAL A 307 3.81 -13.35 -6.07
CA VAL A 307 4.80 -12.60 -6.87
C VAL A 307 5.31 -11.36 -6.11
N GLU A 308 4.42 -10.56 -5.52
CA GLU A 308 4.79 -9.32 -4.81
C GLU A 308 5.66 -9.59 -3.58
N ASN A 309 5.47 -10.73 -2.90
CA ASN A 309 6.28 -11.10 -1.74
C ASN A 309 7.71 -11.51 -2.09
N VAL A 310 7.91 -12.23 -3.19
CA VAL A 310 9.27 -12.57 -3.68
C VAL A 310 9.97 -11.29 -4.15
N TRP A 311 9.27 -10.43 -4.90
CA TRP A 311 9.77 -9.11 -5.32
C TRP A 311 10.18 -8.19 -4.14
N LYS A 312 9.40 -8.16 -3.06
CA LYS A 312 9.78 -7.43 -1.82
C LYS A 312 11.09 -7.95 -1.23
N ALA A 313 11.34 -9.27 -1.29
CA ALA A 313 12.58 -9.88 -0.83
C ALA A 313 13.76 -9.58 -1.78
N GLU A 314 13.53 -9.57 -3.10
CA GLU A 314 14.53 -9.16 -4.11
C GLU A 314 14.97 -7.71 -3.93
N ILE A 315 14.03 -6.77 -3.71
CA ILE A 315 14.35 -5.37 -3.43
C ILE A 315 15.11 -5.23 -2.10
N ARG A 316 14.67 -5.94 -1.04
CA ARG A 316 15.36 -5.92 0.27
C ARG A 316 16.80 -6.44 0.13
N CYS A 317 17.01 -7.51 -0.63
CA CYS A 317 18.33 -8.04 -0.95
C CYS A 317 19.17 -7.07 -1.79
N SER A 318 18.58 -6.44 -2.81
CA SER A 318 19.21 -5.39 -3.63
C SER A 318 19.65 -4.19 -2.80
N ASP A 319 18.84 -3.80 -1.80
CA ASP A 319 19.18 -2.71 -0.90
C ASP A 319 20.37 -3.02 -0.01
N SER A 320 20.49 -4.26 0.48
CA SER A 320 21.68 -4.76 1.19
C SER A 320 22.90 -4.84 0.27
N LEU A 321 22.74 -5.39 -0.95
CA LEU A 321 23.82 -5.53 -1.94
C LEU A 321 24.45 -4.18 -2.36
N GLY A 322 23.70 -3.08 -2.22
CA GLY A 322 24.16 -1.71 -2.46
C GLY A 322 24.97 -1.07 -1.32
N GLU A 323 25.17 -1.75 -0.18
CA GLU A 323 26.03 -1.25 0.89
C GLU A 323 27.52 -1.30 0.50
N LYS A 324 28.25 -0.22 0.75
CA LYS A 324 29.67 -0.08 0.33
C LYS A 324 30.59 -1.03 1.12
N GLU A 325 30.21 -1.29 2.36
CA GLU A 325 30.91 -2.09 3.35
C GLU A 325 30.99 -3.57 2.91
N LEU A 326 29.93 -4.08 2.25
CA LEU A 326 29.91 -5.44 1.69
C LEU A 326 30.90 -5.67 0.55
N GLY A 327 31.35 -4.60 -0.12
CA GLY A 327 32.38 -4.69 -1.17
C GLY A 327 33.71 -5.27 -0.67
N ASN A 328 33.93 -5.32 0.65
CA ASN A 328 35.10 -5.94 1.27
C ASN A 328 34.79 -7.26 2.00
N VAL A 329 33.55 -7.78 1.93
CA VAL A 329 33.16 -9.11 2.47
C VAL A 329 32.57 -9.99 1.35
N PRO A 330 33.40 -10.55 0.45
CA PRO A 330 32.90 -11.25 -0.75
C PRO A 330 32.01 -12.46 -0.48
N ARG A 331 32.14 -13.10 0.70
CA ARG A 331 31.34 -14.27 1.13
C ARG A 331 29.86 -13.91 1.32
N ILE A 332 29.57 -12.87 2.09
CA ILE A 332 28.19 -12.38 2.31
C ILE A 332 27.61 -11.84 1.00
N HIS A 333 28.41 -11.11 0.22
CA HIS A 333 27.97 -10.60 -1.07
C HIS A 333 27.69 -11.75 -2.07
N LYS A 334 28.41 -12.87 -2.03
CA LYS A 334 28.06 -14.11 -2.79
C LYS A 334 26.73 -14.70 -2.30
N LYS A 335 26.53 -14.84 -0.98
CA LYS A 335 25.29 -15.36 -0.36
C LYS A 335 24.06 -14.54 -0.78
N LEU A 336 24.12 -13.21 -0.68
CA LEU A 336 23.05 -12.30 -1.12
C LEU A 336 22.76 -12.42 -2.63
N ARG A 337 23.79 -12.41 -3.49
CA ARG A 337 23.57 -12.59 -4.94
C ARG A 337 22.96 -13.95 -5.30
N ASN A 338 23.28 -15.01 -4.56
CA ASN A 338 22.68 -16.33 -4.77
C ASN A 338 21.19 -16.33 -4.37
N PHE A 339 20.84 -15.77 -3.21
CA PHE A 339 19.44 -15.56 -2.81
C PHE A 339 18.65 -14.75 -3.84
N HIS A 340 19.20 -13.63 -4.31
CA HIS A 340 18.58 -12.80 -5.35
C HIS A 340 18.29 -13.61 -6.63
N LYS A 341 19.25 -14.42 -7.11
CA LYS A 341 19.04 -15.27 -8.28
C LYS A 341 17.96 -16.33 -8.03
N LEU A 342 17.98 -17.00 -6.88
CA LEU A 342 16.99 -18.04 -6.54
C LEU A 342 15.56 -17.48 -6.46
N CYS A 343 15.38 -16.24 -5.99
CA CYS A 343 14.10 -15.54 -6.06
C CYS A 343 13.64 -15.27 -7.50
N GLN A 344 14.54 -14.86 -8.39
CA GLN A 344 14.22 -14.62 -9.81
C GLN A 344 13.91 -15.93 -10.56
N ASP A 345 14.67 -16.98 -10.29
CA ASP A 345 14.43 -18.33 -10.82
C ASP A 345 13.05 -18.86 -10.36
N TYR A 346 12.71 -18.68 -9.07
CA TYR A 346 11.39 -19.04 -8.52
C TYR A 346 10.24 -18.21 -9.10
N THR A 347 10.41 -16.88 -9.22
CA THR A 347 9.40 -16.00 -9.83
C THR A 347 9.12 -16.40 -11.27
N SER A 348 10.16 -16.84 -12.01
CA SER A 348 10.03 -17.35 -13.37
C SER A 348 9.30 -18.70 -13.41
N MET A 349 9.64 -19.63 -12.51
CA MET A 349 8.95 -20.91 -12.36
C MET A 349 7.45 -20.72 -12.02
N LEU A 350 7.13 -19.83 -11.09
CA LEU A 350 5.75 -19.53 -10.69
C LEU A 350 4.95 -18.94 -11.85
N ARG A 351 5.54 -18.03 -12.62
CA ARG A 351 4.94 -17.46 -13.84
C ARG A 351 4.62 -18.52 -14.88
N LEU A 352 5.60 -19.32 -15.30
CA LEU A 352 5.41 -20.42 -16.27
C LEU A 352 4.36 -21.43 -15.80
N THR A 353 4.28 -21.68 -14.49
CA THR A 353 3.25 -22.57 -13.92
C THR A 353 1.84 -21.97 -14.05
N MET A 354 1.67 -20.67 -13.77
CA MET A 354 0.41 -19.97 -13.96
C MET A 354 0.04 -19.83 -15.46
N GLU A 355 1.02 -19.53 -16.31
CA GLU A 355 0.87 -19.42 -17.78
C GLU A 355 0.32 -20.72 -18.39
N LYS A 356 0.78 -21.88 -17.90
CA LYS A 356 0.25 -23.19 -18.29
C LYS A 356 -1.15 -23.47 -17.74
N LYS A 357 -1.41 -23.14 -16.47
CA LYS A 357 -2.66 -23.50 -15.78
C LYS A 357 -3.86 -22.63 -16.15
N PHE A 358 -3.64 -21.32 -16.36
CA PHE A 358 -4.71 -20.36 -16.59
C PHE A 358 -5.57 -20.66 -17.84
N PRO A 359 -4.99 -21.05 -18.99
CA PRO A 359 -5.79 -21.48 -20.15
C PRO A 359 -6.58 -22.78 -19.92
N LEU A 360 -6.02 -23.76 -19.18
CA LEU A 360 -6.67 -25.05 -18.91
C LEU A 360 -7.89 -24.91 -18.00
N ILE A 361 -7.84 -23.99 -17.02
CA ILE A 361 -9.00 -23.64 -16.18
C ILE A 361 -10.04 -22.90 -17.01
N ARG A 362 -9.61 -22.03 -17.94
CA ARG A 362 -10.50 -21.30 -18.86
C ARG A 362 -11.19 -22.19 -19.91
N THR A 363 -10.61 -23.35 -20.27
CA THR A 363 -11.27 -24.37 -21.13
C THR A 363 -12.09 -25.41 -20.34
N GLY A 364 -11.95 -25.44 -19.01
CA GLY A 364 -12.53 -26.46 -18.14
C GLY A 364 -11.83 -27.82 -18.24
N GLU A 365 -10.56 -27.85 -18.63
CA GLU A 365 -9.71 -29.05 -18.67
C GLU A 365 -9.00 -29.32 -17.33
N GLU A 366 -8.77 -28.28 -16.51
CA GLU A 366 -8.21 -28.41 -15.18
C GLU A 366 -9.03 -27.60 -14.17
N ASP A 367 -9.15 -28.11 -12.94
CA ASP A 367 -9.95 -27.47 -11.89
C ASP A 367 -9.19 -26.38 -11.10
N VAL A 368 -9.98 -25.45 -10.55
CA VAL A 368 -9.58 -24.29 -9.74
C VAL A 368 -8.78 -24.69 -8.49
N VAL A 369 -9.09 -25.83 -7.83
CA VAL A 369 -8.36 -26.35 -6.66
C VAL A 369 -6.89 -26.63 -6.98
N SER A 370 -6.55 -26.89 -8.25
CA SER A 370 -5.16 -27.09 -8.68
C SER A 370 -4.28 -25.85 -8.54
N LEU A 371 -4.87 -24.64 -8.57
CA LEU A 371 -4.20 -23.38 -8.24
C LEU A 371 -4.21 -23.09 -6.74
N GLU A 372 -5.29 -23.42 -6.02
CA GLU A 372 -5.32 -23.28 -4.56
C GLU A 372 -4.18 -24.06 -3.93
N LYS A 373 -4.01 -25.33 -4.32
CA LYS A 373 -2.89 -26.17 -3.91
C LYS A 373 -1.52 -25.54 -4.23
N LEU A 374 -1.32 -24.98 -5.41
CA LEU A 374 -0.05 -24.33 -5.79
C LEU A 374 0.35 -23.21 -4.82
N PHE A 375 -0.62 -22.40 -4.39
CA PHE A 375 -0.37 -21.30 -3.46
C PHE A 375 -0.27 -21.75 -2.00
N ASP A 376 -0.96 -22.84 -1.62
CA ASP A 376 -0.95 -23.35 -0.26
C ASP A 376 0.31 -24.22 0.01
N ASP A 377 0.82 -24.91 -1.01
CA ASP A 377 2.14 -25.57 -0.98
C ASP A 377 3.28 -24.54 -1.02
N ARG A 378 3.09 -23.37 -1.66
CA ARG A 378 4.05 -22.25 -1.56
C ARG A 378 4.26 -21.79 -0.13
N GLU A 379 3.21 -21.62 0.69
CA GLU A 379 3.40 -21.09 2.06
C GLU A 379 4.09 -22.10 3.00
N LYS A 380 4.15 -23.39 2.63
CA LYS A 380 4.98 -24.43 3.29
C LYS A 380 6.43 -24.44 2.79
N SER A 381 6.68 -23.91 1.59
CA SER A 381 7.98 -23.98 0.90
C SER A 381 9.07 -23.08 1.51
N PRO A 382 10.35 -23.25 1.11
CA PRO A 382 11.41 -22.27 1.40
C PRO A 382 11.09 -20.84 0.93
N PHE A 383 10.20 -20.68 -0.06
CA PHE A 383 9.81 -19.41 -0.68
C PHE A 383 8.55 -18.75 -0.06
N SER A 384 8.10 -19.21 1.11
CA SER A 384 7.01 -18.56 1.87
C SER A 384 7.37 -17.14 2.32
N GLU A 385 6.35 -16.31 2.63
CA GLU A 385 6.59 -14.90 3.00
C GLU A 385 7.47 -14.74 4.25
N ASP A 386 7.24 -15.52 5.29
CA ASP A 386 8.02 -15.46 6.53
C ASP A 386 9.42 -16.07 6.34
N ASN A 387 9.60 -17.15 5.58
CA ASN A 387 10.93 -17.76 5.36
C ASN A 387 11.90 -16.79 4.65
N LEU A 388 11.45 -16.17 3.55
CA LEU A 388 12.23 -15.16 2.81
C LEU A 388 12.57 -13.94 3.71
N ASN A 389 11.61 -13.49 4.54
CA ASN A 389 11.82 -12.36 5.44
C ASN A 389 12.70 -12.68 6.64
N ASN A 390 12.66 -13.90 7.17
CA ASN A 390 13.49 -14.34 8.27
C ASN A 390 14.96 -14.43 7.83
N TRP A 391 15.27 -15.12 6.72
CA TRP A 391 16.64 -15.21 6.19
C TRP A 391 17.25 -13.84 5.88
N MET A 392 16.48 -12.92 5.28
CA MET A 392 16.94 -11.54 5.06
C MET A 392 17.19 -10.79 6.37
N THR A 393 16.37 -11.01 7.41
CA THR A 393 16.58 -10.38 8.73
C THR A 393 17.85 -10.92 9.41
N ASP A 394 18.11 -12.21 9.28
CA ASP A 394 19.30 -12.86 9.82
C ASP A 394 20.57 -12.41 9.10
N ARG A 395 20.53 -12.24 7.77
CA ARG A 395 21.66 -11.64 7.05
C ARG A 395 21.89 -10.17 7.42
N GLU A 396 20.83 -9.37 7.58
CA GLU A 396 20.94 -7.98 8.06
C GLU A 396 21.57 -7.90 9.47
N ARG A 397 21.28 -8.88 10.35
CA ARG A 397 21.93 -9.00 11.67
C ARG A 397 23.42 -9.32 11.55
N GLU A 398 23.79 -10.31 10.72
CA GLU A 398 25.19 -10.68 10.46
C GLU A 398 26.01 -9.48 9.96
N ILE A 399 25.46 -8.75 8.99
CA ILE A 399 26.07 -7.53 8.42
C ILE A 399 26.22 -6.44 9.49
N THR A 400 25.20 -6.24 10.33
CA THR A 400 25.22 -5.24 11.42
C THR A 400 26.25 -5.58 12.49
N ALA A 401 26.43 -6.86 12.83
CA ALA A 401 27.45 -7.31 13.78
C ALA A 401 28.87 -7.04 13.25
N ILE A 402 29.14 -7.40 11.99
CA ILE A 402 30.42 -7.12 11.31
C ILE A 402 30.69 -5.61 11.27
N ARG A 403 29.68 -4.81 10.87
CA ARG A 403 29.79 -3.35 10.80
C ARG A 403 30.12 -2.74 12.16
N SER A 404 29.49 -3.19 13.25
CA SER A 404 29.80 -2.70 14.61
C SER A 404 31.27 -2.97 14.99
N CYS A 405 31.79 -4.15 14.67
CA CYS A 405 33.19 -4.50 14.95
C CYS A 405 34.18 -3.64 14.13
N VAL A 406 33.90 -3.44 12.84
CA VAL A 406 34.72 -2.57 11.97
C VAL A 406 34.68 -1.11 12.45
N GLU A 407 33.53 -0.60 12.88
CA GLU A 407 33.41 0.75 13.45
C GLU A 407 34.18 0.91 14.78
N ILE A 408 34.23 -0.12 15.65
CA ILE A 408 35.05 -0.10 16.88
C ILE A 408 36.55 0.06 16.55
N MET A 409 37.02 -0.50 15.44
CA MET A 409 38.44 -0.45 15.02
C MET A 409 38.78 0.78 14.14
N LYS A 410 37.80 1.60 13.78
CA LYS A 410 37.89 2.63 12.72
C LYS A 410 38.95 3.70 12.95
N GLU A 411 39.15 4.12 14.19
CA GLU A 411 40.15 5.14 14.55
C GLU A 411 41.60 4.66 14.33
N THR A 412 41.83 3.35 14.47
CA THR A 412 43.16 2.74 14.29
C THR A 412 43.46 2.39 12.83
N LYS A 413 42.44 2.39 11.96
CA LYS A 413 42.51 2.20 10.50
C LYS A 413 43.24 0.91 10.04
N PRO A 414 42.90 -0.27 10.57
CA PRO A 414 43.46 -1.53 10.07
C PRO A 414 43.04 -1.80 8.62
N LYS A 415 43.86 -2.53 7.88
CA LYS A 415 43.66 -2.80 6.45
C LYS A 415 42.83 -4.07 6.24
N MET A 416 41.63 -3.91 5.67
CA MET A 416 40.74 -5.03 5.38
C MET A 416 41.18 -5.77 4.09
N VAL A 417 41.37 -7.08 4.18
CA VAL A 417 41.81 -7.97 3.08
C VAL A 417 40.66 -8.85 2.60
N ARG A 418 40.54 -9.06 1.27
CA ARG A 418 39.32 -9.64 0.67
C ARG A 418 39.38 -11.15 0.45
N ASN A 419 40.58 -11.73 0.43
CA ASN A 419 40.86 -13.13 0.15
C ASN A 419 42.24 -13.51 0.74
N GLN A 420 42.60 -14.79 0.66
CA GLN A 420 43.87 -15.29 1.20
C GLN A 420 45.09 -14.64 0.52
N SER A 421 45.10 -14.50 -0.81
CA SER A 421 46.22 -13.90 -1.53
C SER A 421 46.42 -12.41 -1.25
N ASP A 422 45.36 -11.69 -0.84
CA ASP A 422 45.49 -10.35 -0.27
C ASP A 422 46.19 -10.42 1.10
N LEU A 423 45.76 -11.31 2.00
CA LEU A 423 46.36 -11.50 3.32
C LEU A 423 47.85 -11.89 3.23
N ASP A 424 48.17 -12.90 2.42
CA ASP A 424 49.53 -13.41 2.18
C ASP A 424 50.47 -12.28 1.75
N ARG A 425 50.01 -11.40 0.85
CA ARG A 425 50.79 -10.24 0.37
C ARG A 425 51.05 -9.20 1.47
N GLU A 426 50.12 -8.99 2.40
CA GLU A 426 50.32 -8.03 3.49
C GLU A 426 51.19 -8.59 4.64
N ILE A 427 51.12 -9.90 4.92
CA ILE A 427 51.96 -10.55 5.97
C ILE A 427 53.39 -10.85 5.49
N LEU A 428 53.62 -10.96 4.18
CA LEU A 428 54.93 -11.12 3.55
C LEU A 428 55.54 -9.78 3.06
N ALA A 429 54.97 -8.64 3.48
CA ALA A 429 55.43 -7.32 3.06
C ALA A 429 56.83 -6.98 3.64
N PRO A 430 57.80 -6.52 2.82
CA PRO A 430 59.15 -6.22 3.30
C PRO A 430 59.18 -5.19 4.43
N GLY A 431 59.77 -5.56 5.57
CA GLY A 431 59.89 -4.72 6.76
C GLY A 431 58.83 -4.93 7.84
N ILE A 432 57.88 -5.85 7.63
CA ILE A 432 56.92 -6.30 8.65
C ILE A 432 57.49 -7.51 9.40
N ASP A 433 57.87 -7.34 10.68
CA ASP A 433 58.24 -8.44 11.57
C ASP A 433 56.99 -9.16 12.12
N HIS A 434 55.86 -8.44 12.26
CA HIS A 434 54.64 -8.94 12.90
C HIS A 434 53.35 -8.49 12.20
N ALA A 435 52.38 -9.40 12.07
CA ALA A 435 51.01 -9.05 11.70
C ALA A 435 50.02 -9.48 12.78
N LEU A 436 49.14 -8.58 13.21
CA LEU A 436 47.94 -8.93 13.96
C LEU A 436 46.73 -8.77 13.03
N CYS A 437 45.95 -9.84 12.87
CA CYS A 437 44.79 -9.87 11.99
C CYS A 437 43.53 -10.20 12.80
N PHE A 438 42.54 -9.31 12.81
CA PHE A 438 41.21 -9.64 13.31
C PHE A 438 40.49 -10.50 12.25
N VAL A 439 40.12 -11.73 12.60
CA VAL A 439 39.57 -12.74 11.69
C VAL A 439 38.13 -13.07 12.08
N PHE A 440 37.18 -12.82 11.18
CA PHE A 440 35.84 -13.40 11.30
C PHE A 440 35.86 -14.86 10.84
N THR A 441 35.53 -15.78 11.75
CA THR A 441 35.74 -17.23 11.61
C THR A 441 34.47 -18.03 11.34
N SER A 442 33.29 -17.53 11.68
CA SER A 442 32.00 -18.21 11.39
C SER A 442 31.28 -17.72 10.12
N ILE A 443 31.96 -16.99 9.22
CA ILE A 443 31.39 -16.59 7.92
C ILE A 443 31.62 -17.70 6.89
N GLU A 444 30.83 -18.76 7.01
CA GLU A 444 30.84 -19.97 6.19
C GLU A 444 30.66 -19.69 4.69
N HIS A 445 31.12 -20.63 3.85
CA HIS A 445 30.99 -20.51 2.39
C HIS A 445 29.59 -20.85 1.88
N ASN A 446 29.01 -21.93 2.40
CA ASN A 446 27.69 -22.42 2.01
C ASN A 446 26.59 -21.81 2.91
N ASP A 447 25.34 -22.10 2.59
CA ASP A 447 24.17 -21.66 3.34
C ASP A 447 23.06 -22.73 3.23
N PRO A 448 22.75 -23.49 4.30
CA PRO A 448 21.83 -24.62 4.22
C PRO A 448 20.42 -24.25 3.70
N TYR A 449 19.96 -23.03 3.98
CA TYR A 449 18.68 -22.54 3.47
C TYR A 449 18.72 -22.23 1.97
N LEU A 450 19.81 -21.61 1.46
CA LEU A 450 19.96 -21.44 0.00
C LEU A 450 20.14 -22.77 -0.72
N GLU A 451 20.80 -23.75 -0.11
CA GLU A 451 20.85 -25.12 -0.66
C GLU A 451 19.45 -25.75 -0.71
N ASN A 452 18.60 -25.53 0.31
CA ASN A 452 17.21 -25.99 0.30
C ASN A 452 16.37 -25.30 -0.79
N MET A 453 16.46 -23.97 -0.92
CA MET A 453 15.85 -23.22 -2.04
C MET A 453 16.29 -23.78 -3.41
N THR A 454 17.58 -24.13 -3.55
CA THR A 454 18.14 -24.71 -4.78
C THR A 454 17.58 -26.12 -5.04
N LYS A 455 17.50 -26.97 -4.01
CA LYS A 455 16.89 -28.32 -4.10
C LYS A 455 15.42 -28.24 -4.52
N TYR A 456 14.64 -27.36 -3.90
CA TYR A 456 13.21 -27.16 -4.20
C TYR A 456 12.96 -26.75 -5.66
N LEU A 457 13.81 -25.90 -6.25
CA LEU A 457 13.71 -25.54 -7.67
C LEU A 457 14.08 -26.70 -8.62
N HIS A 458 14.93 -27.63 -8.18
CA HIS A 458 15.37 -28.77 -8.97
C HIS A 458 14.54 -30.06 -8.80
N SER A 459 13.78 -30.21 -7.71
CA SER A 459 13.01 -31.44 -7.44
C SER A 459 11.78 -31.59 -8.35
N HIS A 460 11.20 -30.48 -8.84
CA HIS A 460 9.95 -30.41 -9.61
C HIS A 460 8.69 -30.99 -8.94
N GLU A 461 8.82 -31.80 -7.90
CA GLU A 461 7.72 -32.30 -7.07
C GLU A 461 7.44 -31.33 -5.91
N LEU A 462 6.17 -30.95 -5.73
CA LEU A 462 5.68 -30.02 -4.71
C LEU A 462 5.58 -30.64 -3.29
N GLN A 463 6.32 -31.72 -3.02
CA GLN A 463 6.27 -32.43 -1.74
C GLN A 463 7.62 -32.35 -1.01
N SER A 464 7.66 -31.49 0.00
CA SER A 464 8.68 -31.51 1.05
C SER A 464 7.99 -31.74 2.40
N ASP A 465 8.04 -32.99 2.90
CA ASP A 465 7.40 -33.37 4.17
C ASP A 465 8.12 -32.83 5.43
N GLU A 466 9.25 -32.14 5.26
CA GLU A 466 10.02 -31.53 6.35
C GLU A 466 9.68 -30.05 6.55
N ASN A 467 9.19 -29.69 7.75
CA ASN A 467 8.97 -28.31 8.17
C ASN A 467 10.31 -27.54 8.19
N VAL A 468 10.50 -26.65 7.21
CA VAL A 468 11.73 -25.86 7.03
C VAL A 468 11.90 -24.84 8.17
N THR A 469 12.49 -25.29 9.28
CA THR A 469 12.78 -24.46 10.44
C THR A 469 14.18 -23.86 10.30
N LEU A 470 14.27 -22.54 10.20
CA LEU A 470 15.55 -21.83 10.26
C LEU A 470 16.17 -22.03 11.67
N PRO A 471 17.44 -22.48 11.79
CA PRO A 471 18.09 -22.61 13.09
C PRO A 471 18.32 -21.23 13.73
N THR A 472 17.43 -20.81 14.64
CA THR A 472 17.43 -19.46 15.22
C THR A 472 18.28 -19.29 16.47
N GLU A 473 18.66 -20.37 17.16
CA GLU A 473 19.31 -20.28 18.49
C GLU A 473 20.85 -20.38 18.44
N ASP A 474 21.43 -20.99 17.40
CA ASP A 474 22.88 -21.29 17.35
C ASP A 474 23.73 -20.30 16.53
N GLN A 475 23.11 -19.26 15.95
CA GLN A 475 23.75 -18.34 15.01
C GLN A 475 24.83 -17.47 15.68
N TRP A 476 26.03 -17.43 15.10
CA TRP A 476 27.23 -16.83 15.73
C TRP A 476 27.08 -15.35 16.11
N TYR A 477 26.35 -14.55 15.32
CA TYR A 477 26.11 -13.12 15.59
C TYR A 477 25.03 -12.88 16.66
N ILE A 478 24.40 -13.95 17.16
CA ILE A 478 23.53 -13.94 18.33
C ILE A 478 24.33 -14.44 19.54
N SER A 479 24.95 -15.64 19.46
CA SER A 479 25.62 -16.27 20.60
C SER A 479 26.95 -15.60 20.98
N GLU A 480 27.87 -15.43 20.03
CA GLU A 480 29.25 -14.96 20.30
C GLU A 480 29.39 -13.43 20.34
N ARG A 481 28.27 -12.72 20.28
CA ARG A 481 28.20 -11.25 20.20
C ARG A 481 28.97 -10.53 21.29
N VAL A 482 29.12 -11.14 22.47
CA VAL A 482 29.95 -10.62 23.57
C VAL A 482 31.43 -10.78 23.24
N HIS A 483 31.87 -12.03 23.07
CA HIS A 483 33.25 -12.42 22.83
C HIS A 483 33.87 -11.66 21.65
N ILE A 484 33.14 -11.56 20.53
CA ILE A 484 33.57 -10.84 19.33
C ILE A 484 33.78 -9.35 19.61
N ARG A 485 32.86 -8.71 20.36
CA ARG A 485 32.95 -7.27 20.66
C ARG A 485 34.09 -6.99 21.65
N GLU A 486 34.39 -7.91 22.55
CA GLU A 486 35.56 -7.86 23.44
C GLU A 486 36.88 -8.08 22.69
N LYS A 487 36.96 -9.09 21.81
CA LYS A 487 38.11 -9.30 20.90
C LYS A 487 38.33 -8.07 20.00
N ALA A 488 37.27 -7.42 19.51
CA ALA A 488 37.39 -6.21 18.70
C ALA A 488 37.89 -4.99 19.50
N LYS A 489 37.48 -4.85 20.76
CA LYS A 489 38.04 -3.85 21.70
C LYS A 489 39.51 -4.15 22.00
N ALA A 490 39.87 -5.38 22.34
CA ALA A 490 41.25 -5.78 22.60
C ALA A 490 42.15 -5.54 21.38
N PHE A 491 41.68 -5.89 20.17
CA PHE A 491 42.38 -5.59 18.92
C PHE A 491 42.57 -4.08 18.71
N ARG A 492 41.51 -3.27 18.90
CA ARG A 492 41.62 -1.79 18.87
C ARG A 492 42.66 -1.28 19.89
N ASP A 493 42.73 -1.86 21.08
CA ASP A 493 43.64 -1.40 22.14
C ASP A 493 45.11 -1.80 21.84
N PHE A 494 45.34 -2.99 21.29
CA PHE A 494 46.65 -3.39 20.73
C PHE A 494 47.06 -2.49 19.55
N THR A 495 46.18 -2.31 18.57
CA THR A 495 46.47 -1.49 17.37
C THR A 495 46.67 -0.01 17.70
N GLY A 496 45.96 0.53 18.69
CA GLY A 496 46.15 1.88 19.21
C GLY A 496 47.50 2.06 19.92
N THR A 497 47.87 1.08 20.75
CA THR A 497 49.16 1.08 21.48
C THR A 497 50.36 0.95 20.54
N LEU A 498 50.24 0.13 19.50
CA LEU A 498 51.36 -0.25 18.61
C LEU A 498 51.38 0.52 17.28
N LYS A 499 50.42 1.43 17.04
CA LYS A 499 50.16 2.16 15.77
C LYS A 499 51.39 2.83 15.14
N ASN A 500 52.35 3.26 15.97
CA ASN A 500 53.53 4.01 15.55
C ASN A 500 54.74 3.11 15.24
N ASN A 501 54.64 1.78 15.39
CA ASN A 501 55.72 0.85 15.12
C ASN A 501 55.61 0.29 13.69
N SER A 502 56.48 0.72 12.79
CA SER A 502 56.48 0.33 11.37
C SER A 502 56.72 -1.16 11.11
N ARG A 503 57.09 -1.94 12.13
CA ARG A 503 57.34 -3.40 12.04
C ARG A 503 56.07 -4.22 12.29
N PHE A 504 54.96 -3.58 12.67
CA PHE A 504 53.65 -4.20 12.84
C PHE A 504 52.70 -3.79 11.71
N THR A 505 51.95 -4.76 11.18
CA THR A 505 50.77 -4.51 10.33
C THR A 505 49.50 -4.99 11.02
N PHE A 506 48.38 -4.32 10.74
CA PHE A 506 47.09 -4.55 11.38
C PHE A 506 46.01 -4.78 10.34
N LEU A 507 45.45 -5.99 10.33
CA LEU A 507 44.59 -6.48 9.25
C LEU A 507 43.20 -6.86 9.75
N ILE A 508 42.21 -6.86 8.86
CA ILE A 508 40.89 -7.48 9.09
C ILE A 508 40.63 -8.46 7.94
N ALA A 509 40.35 -9.73 8.26
CA ALA A 509 40.13 -10.81 7.30
C ALA A 509 38.87 -11.63 7.62
N VAL A 510 38.48 -12.50 6.67
CA VAL A 510 37.36 -13.43 6.81
C VAL A 510 37.80 -14.83 6.37
N ILE A 511 38.22 -15.63 7.35
CA ILE A 511 38.85 -16.95 7.18
C ILE A 511 38.09 -17.94 8.07
N PRO A 512 37.35 -18.92 7.53
CA PRO A 512 36.65 -19.91 8.33
C PRO A 512 37.61 -20.71 9.21
N ASN A 513 37.23 -20.90 10.47
CA ASN A 513 37.93 -21.77 11.40
C ASN A 513 36.91 -22.37 12.38
N GLU A 514 36.67 -23.67 12.29
CA GLU A 514 35.68 -24.39 13.11
C GLU A 514 36.08 -24.45 14.59
N ASN A 515 37.37 -24.25 14.90
CA ASN A 515 37.87 -24.22 16.29
C ASN A 515 37.44 -22.98 17.07
N HIS A 516 37.11 -21.88 16.37
CA HIS A 516 36.85 -20.56 16.98
C HIS A 516 35.51 -20.00 16.47
N LYS A 517 34.45 -20.06 17.28
CA LYS A 517 33.13 -19.53 16.89
C LYS A 517 33.15 -17.99 16.88
N GLY A 518 32.56 -17.38 15.86
CA GLY A 518 32.43 -15.93 15.73
C GLY A 518 33.62 -15.24 15.06
N ALA A 519 34.56 -14.76 15.86
CA ALA A 519 35.76 -14.05 15.41
C ALA A 519 36.86 -14.03 16.48
N THR A 520 38.12 -14.00 16.06
CA THR A 520 39.30 -13.91 16.95
C THR A 520 40.46 -13.11 16.32
N ILE A 521 41.66 -13.15 16.88
CA ILE A 521 42.85 -12.42 16.43
C ILE A 521 43.97 -13.41 16.11
N TYR A 522 44.42 -13.45 14.86
CA TYR A 522 45.58 -14.25 14.45
C TYR A 522 46.86 -13.41 14.60
N HIS A 523 47.96 -14.05 15.05
CA HIS A 523 49.28 -13.43 15.11
C HIS A 523 50.26 -14.15 14.19
N TYR A 524 50.87 -13.40 13.28
CA TYR A 524 51.97 -13.85 12.43
C TYR A 524 53.28 -13.17 12.85
N LYS A 525 54.40 -13.90 12.81
CA LYS A 525 55.78 -13.41 12.98
C LYS A 525 56.60 -13.86 11.76
N ASP A 526 57.31 -12.93 11.12
CA ASP A 526 58.14 -13.18 9.93
C ASP A 526 57.38 -13.95 8.81
N GLY A 527 56.09 -13.65 8.63
CA GLY A 527 55.18 -14.30 7.66
C GLY A 527 54.52 -15.61 8.11
N ILE A 528 54.92 -16.20 9.24
CA ILE A 528 54.45 -17.49 9.74
C ILE A 528 53.38 -17.29 10.84
N LEU A 529 52.28 -18.04 10.79
CA LEU A 529 51.24 -18.02 11.83
C LEU A 529 51.79 -18.63 13.14
N ILE A 530 51.72 -17.87 14.23
CA ILE A 530 52.23 -18.25 15.57
C ILE A 530 51.09 -18.70 16.49
N THR A 531 49.94 -18.03 16.42
CA THR A 531 48.71 -18.44 17.10
C THR A 531 47.48 -17.96 16.34
N ASP A 532 46.41 -18.76 16.33
CA ASP A 532 45.10 -18.39 15.80
C ASP A 532 44.15 -17.82 16.90
N ASP A 533 44.55 -17.84 18.17
CA ASP A 533 43.88 -17.13 19.28
C ASP A 533 44.85 -16.22 20.08
N PHE A 534 45.19 -15.07 19.50
CA PHE A 534 45.94 -14.04 20.23
C PHE A 534 45.01 -13.32 21.22
N SER A 535 45.13 -13.67 22.50
CA SER A 535 44.44 -13.04 23.63
C SER A 535 45.37 -12.11 24.41
N GLN A 536 46.59 -12.56 24.67
CA GLN A 536 47.67 -11.78 25.26
C GLN A 536 49.03 -12.27 24.74
N PRO A 537 50.05 -11.39 24.71
CA PRO A 537 51.41 -11.80 24.38
C PRO A 537 51.98 -12.74 25.46
N ASN A 538 52.49 -13.90 25.02
CA ASN A 538 53.14 -14.85 25.92
C ASN A 538 54.58 -14.41 26.18
N ILE A 539 54.84 -13.81 27.34
CA ILE A 539 56.17 -13.31 27.74
C ILE A 539 56.89 -14.44 28.50
N PRO A 540 58.01 -14.99 27.98
CA PRO A 540 58.77 -16.02 28.70
C PRO A 540 59.45 -15.46 29.96
N GLU A 541 59.66 -16.31 30.97
CA GLU A 541 60.39 -15.92 32.20
C GLU A 541 61.84 -15.50 31.93
N GLU A 542 62.45 -15.95 30.83
CA GLU A 542 63.71 -15.43 30.28
C GLU A 542 63.51 -14.86 28.86
N ILE A 543 63.55 -13.53 28.73
CA ILE A 543 63.44 -12.85 27.43
C ILE A 543 64.78 -12.93 26.68
N THR A 544 64.85 -13.76 25.65
CA THR A 544 66.07 -14.02 24.86
C THR A 544 66.13 -13.28 23.51
N ASP A 545 64.98 -12.89 22.92
CA ASP A 545 64.92 -11.94 21.79
C ASP A 545 64.53 -10.54 22.30
N ARG A 546 65.34 -9.53 21.98
CA ARG A 546 65.10 -8.13 22.36
C ARG A 546 63.79 -7.56 21.81
N ARG A 547 63.20 -8.18 20.77
CA ARG A 547 61.90 -7.79 20.19
C ARG A 547 60.71 -8.05 21.10
N ASP A 548 60.79 -9.02 22.01
CA ASP A 548 59.62 -9.47 22.78
C ASP A 548 59.34 -8.59 24.03
N LEU A 549 60.22 -7.63 24.36
CA LEU A 549 60.06 -6.62 25.44
C LEU A 549 58.91 -5.61 25.24
N ILE A 550 58.26 -5.61 24.06
CA ILE A 550 57.26 -4.59 23.65
C ILE A 550 55.93 -4.71 24.43
N TRP A 551 55.73 -5.81 25.16
CA TRP A 551 54.41 -6.32 25.54
C TRP A 551 53.97 -6.11 27.00
N CYS A 552 54.88 -5.70 27.89
CA CYS A 552 54.73 -5.89 29.35
C CYS A 552 53.87 -4.83 30.08
N LYS A 553 52.59 -4.62 29.72
CA LYS A 553 51.81 -3.45 30.23
C LYS A 553 50.32 -3.61 30.58
N TYR A 554 49.81 -4.81 30.84
CA TYR A 554 48.40 -5.07 31.22
C TYR A 554 48.28 -6.03 32.41
N LEU A 555 47.43 -5.71 33.40
CA LEU A 555 46.84 -6.67 34.38
C LEU A 555 45.88 -5.97 35.38
N PRO A 556 44.65 -6.49 35.59
CA PRO A 556 43.90 -6.38 36.85
C PRO A 556 43.30 -7.73 37.33
N SER A 557 42.90 -7.82 38.62
CA SER A 557 42.56 -9.08 39.33
C SER A 557 41.06 -9.28 39.67
N THR A 558 40.67 -10.53 40.00
CA THR A 558 39.26 -11.03 40.10
C THR A 558 38.82 -11.50 41.52
N ASN A 559 37.56 -12.02 41.63
CA ASN A 559 36.92 -12.90 42.66
C ASN A 559 35.80 -12.22 43.50
N SER A 560 34.77 -12.84 44.13
CA SER A 560 33.90 -14.05 43.90
C SER A 560 32.98 -14.25 45.16
N ALA A 561 31.75 -14.83 45.21
CA ALA A 561 30.65 -15.16 44.27
C ALA A 561 29.41 -15.74 45.08
N THR A 562 28.27 -16.07 44.44
CA THR A 562 27.06 -16.79 45.00
C THR A 562 26.14 -15.97 45.96
N TYR A 563 24.95 -16.37 46.47
CA TYR A 563 24.13 -17.63 46.49
C TYR A 563 22.62 -17.38 46.84
N ALA A 564 21.87 -18.40 47.32
CA ALA A 564 20.61 -18.37 48.13
C ALA A 564 19.19 -18.36 47.46
N LEU A 565 18.13 -18.33 48.30
CA LEU A 565 16.68 -18.64 48.09
C LEU A 565 15.79 -17.84 49.11
N GLY A 566 14.43 -17.80 49.12
CA GLY A 566 13.35 -18.31 48.24
C GLY A 566 12.01 -18.59 49.00
N TYR A 567 10.89 -18.84 48.28
CA TYR A 567 9.56 -19.40 48.73
C TYR A 567 8.58 -18.50 49.58
N ARG A 568 7.21 -18.56 49.50
CA ARG A 568 6.20 -19.15 48.55
C ARG A 568 4.70 -18.72 48.84
N HIS A 569 3.79 -18.77 47.83
CA HIS A 569 2.27 -18.89 47.88
C HIS A 569 1.41 -17.64 48.32
N LEU A 570 0.08 -17.46 48.07
CA LEU A 570 -1.02 -18.14 47.29
C LEU A 570 -2.28 -17.21 47.05
N GLY A 571 -3.16 -17.53 46.07
CA GLY A 571 -4.63 -17.23 46.03
C GLY A 571 -5.14 -15.93 45.31
N TYR A 572 -6.44 -15.68 45.07
CA TYR A 572 -7.70 -16.49 44.89
C TYR A 572 -8.91 -15.62 44.38
N ASP A 573 -9.79 -16.18 43.52
CA ASP A 573 -11.27 -15.99 43.30
C ASP A 573 -11.98 -14.59 43.18
N ALA A 574 -13.27 -14.36 42.76
CA ALA A 574 -14.30 -14.93 41.82
C ALA A 574 -15.65 -14.08 41.96
N VAL A 575 -16.77 -14.05 41.17
CA VAL A 575 -17.23 -14.52 39.82
C VAL A 575 -18.60 -13.88 39.37
N LEU A 576 -18.78 -13.54 38.06
CA LEU A 576 -20.05 -13.31 37.23
C LEU A 576 -21.13 -12.26 37.68
N TYR A 577 -22.18 -11.80 36.93
CA TYR A 577 -23.00 -12.18 35.71
C TYR A 577 -23.76 -10.95 35.06
N GLY A 578 -24.31 -11.02 33.81
CA GLY A 578 -25.35 -10.07 33.23
C GLY A 578 -25.53 -10.01 31.67
N GLN A 579 -26.71 -9.68 31.07
CA GLN A 579 -27.04 -9.87 29.60
C GLN A 579 -28.24 -9.03 28.97
N ASP A 580 -28.45 -9.11 27.62
CA ASP A 580 -29.69 -8.94 26.74
C ASP A 580 -30.24 -7.53 26.26
N ILE A 581 -30.99 -7.26 25.14
CA ILE A 581 -31.43 -7.94 23.84
C ILE A 581 -32.09 -6.96 22.76
N GLY A 582 -32.00 -7.26 21.42
CA GLY A 582 -33.02 -7.00 20.32
C GLY A 582 -33.08 -5.63 19.53
N TYR A 583 -33.70 -5.44 18.32
CA TYR A 583 -34.31 -6.28 17.23
C TYR A 583 -34.62 -5.48 15.88
N GLY A 584 -34.92 -6.11 14.69
CA GLY A 584 -35.17 -5.51 13.31
C GLY A 584 -36.64 -5.54 12.73
N LYS A 585 -37.06 -5.36 11.44
CA LYS A 585 -36.51 -5.28 10.01
C LYS A 585 -37.56 -4.58 9.02
N SER A 586 -37.18 -4.15 7.78
CA SER A 586 -37.97 -3.87 6.50
C SER A 586 -39.00 -2.68 6.36
N VAL A 587 -39.60 -2.20 5.21
CA VAL A 587 -40.14 -2.75 3.89
C VAL A 587 -40.29 -1.73 2.68
N GLU A 588 -39.80 -2.07 1.46
CA GLU A 588 -40.32 -2.05 0.01
C GLU A 588 -40.89 -0.82 -0.85
N GLU A 589 -41.44 -1.08 -2.08
CA GLU A 589 -41.38 -0.27 -3.37
C GLU A 589 -42.60 -0.40 -4.38
N MET A 590 -42.67 0.42 -5.48
CA MET A 590 -43.36 0.17 -6.81
C MET A 590 -42.77 1.00 -8.03
N ALA A 591 -42.98 0.55 -9.31
CA ALA A 591 -42.34 1.10 -10.56
C ALA A 591 -43.24 1.21 -11.87
N SER A 592 -42.71 1.64 -13.06
CA SER A 592 -43.52 1.88 -14.31
C SER A 592 -42.82 1.98 -15.73
N ASN A 593 -43.06 0.98 -16.59
CA ASN A 593 -43.45 1.00 -18.03
C ASN A 593 -42.67 1.69 -19.21
N GLN A 594 -41.71 2.61 -19.02
CA GLN A 594 -40.73 2.98 -20.07
C GLN A 594 -39.38 3.29 -19.44
N MET A 595 -38.37 2.48 -19.78
CA MET A 595 -37.05 2.58 -19.17
C MET A 595 -36.25 3.78 -19.73
N MET A 596 -35.66 4.55 -18.82
CA MET A 596 -34.82 5.71 -19.11
C MET A 596 -33.59 5.64 -18.21
N VAL A 597 -32.40 5.51 -18.79
CA VAL A 597 -31.15 5.26 -18.03
C VAL A 597 -30.13 6.38 -18.22
N ALA A 598 -29.28 6.60 -17.20
CA ALA A 598 -28.10 7.44 -17.33
C ALA A 598 -27.03 6.73 -18.19
N ALA A 599 -26.40 7.46 -19.10
CA ALA A 599 -25.40 6.89 -20.01
C ALA A 599 -24.10 6.53 -19.28
N LEU A 600 -23.66 7.38 -18.33
CA LEU A 600 -22.46 7.21 -17.50
C LEU A 600 -21.16 7.01 -18.31
N GLY A 601 -21.04 7.71 -19.43
CA GLY A 601 -19.89 7.63 -20.34
C GLY A 601 -19.86 6.36 -21.22
N ARG A 602 -20.82 5.43 -21.05
CA ARG A 602 -20.96 4.28 -21.95
C ARG A 602 -21.34 4.75 -23.36
N PRO A 603 -20.80 4.14 -24.44
CA PRO A 603 -21.10 4.56 -25.80
C PRO A 603 -22.50 4.10 -26.22
N PHE A 604 -23.45 5.05 -26.32
CA PHE A 604 -24.80 4.82 -26.81
C PHE A 604 -25.04 5.45 -28.18
N THR A 605 -25.80 4.77 -29.04
CA THR A 605 -26.19 5.20 -30.38
C THR A 605 -27.62 4.71 -30.71
N LEU A 606 -28.39 5.46 -31.51
CA LEU A 606 -29.75 5.06 -31.89
C LEU A 606 -29.75 3.71 -32.63
N GLY A 607 -30.69 2.83 -32.29
CA GLY A 607 -30.80 1.50 -32.88
C GLY A 607 -30.00 0.40 -32.19
N MET A 608 -29.11 0.73 -31.24
CA MET A 608 -28.39 -0.26 -30.41
C MET A 608 -29.34 -1.16 -29.63
N LEU A 609 -28.94 -2.42 -29.49
CA LEU A 609 -29.56 -3.37 -28.57
C LEU A 609 -28.99 -3.21 -27.15
N TYR A 610 -29.84 -3.43 -26.14
CA TYR A 610 -29.50 -3.30 -24.72
C TYR A 610 -30.09 -4.47 -23.94
N ASP A 611 -29.34 -4.98 -22.95
CA ASP A 611 -29.87 -5.94 -21.99
C ASP A 611 -30.03 -5.32 -20.60
N ALA A 612 -31.27 -4.93 -20.29
CA ALA A 612 -31.66 -4.42 -18.97
C ALA A 612 -31.54 -5.46 -17.83
N ARG A 613 -31.30 -6.76 -18.11
CA ARG A 613 -30.91 -7.73 -17.07
C ARG A 613 -29.53 -7.40 -16.49
N LYS A 614 -28.61 -6.93 -17.35
CA LYS A 614 -27.19 -6.71 -17.05
C LYS A 614 -26.78 -5.23 -17.08
N ASP A 615 -27.64 -4.36 -17.58
CA ASP A 615 -27.33 -3.00 -18.03
C ASP A 615 -26.20 -2.95 -19.08
N GLU A 616 -26.16 -3.97 -19.93
CA GLU A 616 -25.16 -4.20 -20.98
C GLU A 616 -25.58 -3.54 -22.30
N VAL A 617 -24.68 -2.76 -22.92
CA VAL A 617 -24.86 -2.19 -24.26
C VAL A 617 -24.22 -3.12 -25.28
N LEU A 618 -25.00 -3.70 -26.19
CA LEU A 618 -24.49 -4.65 -27.19
C LEU A 618 -23.93 -3.89 -28.40
N THR A 619 -22.62 -3.79 -28.48
CA THR A 619 -21.91 -3.10 -29.57
C THR A 619 -21.78 -3.99 -30.81
N GLY A 620 -21.74 -3.36 -31.99
CA GLY A 620 -21.64 -4.05 -33.28
C GLY A 620 -22.98 -4.33 -33.97
N PHE A 621 -24.06 -4.55 -33.21
CA PHE A 621 -25.36 -4.97 -33.73
C PHE A 621 -26.46 -3.95 -33.48
N MET A 622 -27.19 -3.62 -34.56
CA MET A 622 -28.33 -2.71 -34.55
C MET A 622 -29.63 -3.48 -34.84
N LEU A 623 -30.75 -3.00 -34.29
CA LEU A 623 -32.08 -3.57 -34.56
C LEU A 623 -32.55 -3.33 -36.01
N TRP A 624 -32.18 -2.18 -36.57
CA TRP A 624 -32.47 -1.77 -37.94
C TRP A 624 -31.17 -1.41 -38.67
N ASP A 625 -31.18 -1.49 -40.00
CA ASP A 625 -30.02 -1.18 -40.81
C ASP A 625 -29.65 0.33 -40.79
N LYS A 626 -28.43 0.61 -41.21
CA LYS A 626 -27.82 1.95 -41.22
C LYS A 626 -28.59 2.99 -42.07
N LYS A 627 -29.33 2.57 -43.09
CA LYS A 627 -30.18 3.46 -43.92
C LYS A 627 -31.51 3.73 -43.22
N THR A 628 -32.20 2.70 -42.74
CA THR A 628 -33.45 2.83 -41.99
C THR A 628 -33.29 3.72 -40.76
N LEU A 629 -32.17 3.58 -40.03
CA LEU A 629 -31.84 4.46 -38.90
C LEU A 629 -31.61 5.92 -39.31
N GLN A 630 -31.02 6.18 -40.49
CA GLN A 630 -30.80 7.55 -40.98
C GLN A 630 -32.08 8.21 -41.48
N GLU A 631 -32.93 7.46 -42.21
CA GLU A 631 -34.19 7.98 -42.77
C GLU A 631 -35.25 8.30 -41.71
N ASN A 632 -35.14 7.70 -40.52
CA ASN A 632 -36.08 7.88 -39.40
C ASN A 632 -35.51 8.66 -38.21
N ARG A 633 -34.35 9.32 -38.33
CA ARG A 633 -33.72 10.09 -37.25
C ARG A 633 -34.25 11.52 -37.22
N SER A 634 -34.83 11.93 -36.08
CA SER A 634 -35.11 13.33 -35.79
C SER A 634 -34.14 13.87 -34.72
N GLU A 635 -33.77 15.14 -34.87
CA GLU A 635 -32.81 15.84 -34.02
C GLU A 635 -33.41 17.20 -33.60
N HIS A 636 -33.33 17.50 -32.31
CA HIS A 636 -33.91 18.70 -31.70
C HIS A 636 -32.89 19.37 -30.79
N ALA A 637 -32.76 20.69 -30.88
CA ALA A 637 -31.88 21.44 -29.99
C ALA A 637 -32.49 21.51 -28.58
N GLN A 638 -31.78 20.97 -27.58
CA GLN A 638 -32.20 20.97 -26.18
C GLN A 638 -31.06 21.57 -25.34
N ARG A 639 -30.78 22.85 -25.59
CA ARG A 639 -29.70 23.59 -24.92
C ARG A 639 -30.14 24.02 -23.52
N SER A 640 -29.41 23.57 -22.50
CA SER A 640 -29.53 24.07 -21.12
C SER A 640 -28.20 23.95 -20.40
N SER A 641 -27.99 24.78 -19.37
CA SER A 641 -26.83 24.69 -18.48
C SER A 641 -27.23 25.01 -17.05
N SER A 642 -26.72 24.24 -16.10
CA SER A 642 -26.92 24.43 -14.66
C SER A 642 -25.70 23.95 -13.87
N PHE A 643 -25.70 24.20 -12.56
CA PHE A 643 -24.69 23.71 -11.64
C PHE A 643 -25.33 23.27 -10.32
N GLU A 644 -24.64 22.38 -9.59
CA GLU A 644 -25.01 21.95 -8.24
C GLU A 644 -23.77 21.86 -7.34
N ILE A 645 -23.92 22.07 -6.03
CA ILE A 645 -22.80 22.04 -5.07
C ILE A 645 -23.17 21.18 -3.84
N THR A 646 -22.66 19.95 -3.80
CA THR A 646 -22.86 19.03 -2.67
C THR A 646 -21.70 19.08 -1.67
N ALA A 647 -22.01 18.75 -0.42
CA ALA A 647 -21.05 18.46 0.65
C ALA A 647 -21.09 16.97 1.07
N SER A 648 -21.85 16.12 0.37
CA SER A 648 -21.85 14.67 0.58
C SER A 648 -20.98 13.96 -0.47
N ASP A 649 -20.39 12.84 -0.06
CA ASP A 649 -19.63 11.92 -0.91
C ASP A 649 -20.26 10.51 -0.96
N SER A 650 -21.44 10.33 -0.34
CA SER A 650 -22.18 9.06 -0.27
C SER A 650 -22.61 8.56 -1.65
N ILE A 651 -22.87 7.26 -1.76
CA ILE A 651 -23.28 6.63 -3.03
C ILE A 651 -24.58 7.26 -3.52
N GLU A 652 -25.62 7.34 -2.69
CA GLU A 652 -26.87 8.05 -2.99
C GLU A 652 -26.66 9.49 -3.51
N SER A 653 -25.74 10.27 -2.93
CA SER A 653 -25.49 11.65 -3.37
C SER A 653 -24.82 11.70 -4.75
N LYS A 654 -23.93 10.75 -5.06
CA LYS A 654 -23.26 10.67 -6.37
C LYS A 654 -24.21 10.13 -7.45
N SER A 655 -25.03 9.13 -7.11
CA SER A 655 -26.11 8.63 -7.96
C SER A 655 -27.12 9.73 -8.30
N SER A 656 -27.53 10.53 -7.31
CA SER A 656 -28.47 11.65 -7.50
C SER A 656 -27.96 12.68 -8.50
N LEU A 657 -26.71 13.15 -8.37
CA LEU A 657 -26.10 14.14 -9.28
C LEU A 657 -26.00 13.66 -10.73
N LEU A 658 -25.98 12.34 -10.95
CA LEU A 658 -25.86 11.70 -12.26
C LEU A 658 -27.19 11.17 -12.82
N ASP A 659 -28.33 11.50 -12.19
CA ASP A 659 -29.66 10.99 -12.52
C ASP A 659 -29.76 9.44 -12.56
N VAL A 660 -29.00 8.74 -11.70
CA VAL A 660 -28.92 7.27 -11.63
C VAL A 660 -30.08 6.71 -10.81
N ASP A 661 -30.92 5.89 -11.43
CA ASP A 661 -32.06 5.19 -10.80
C ASP A 661 -31.63 4.01 -9.91
N ALA A 662 -32.57 3.42 -9.17
CA ALA A 662 -32.29 2.32 -8.24
C ALA A 662 -31.76 1.04 -8.93
N SER A 663 -32.24 0.71 -10.12
CA SER A 663 -31.81 -0.48 -10.85
C SER A 663 -30.40 -0.29 -11.42
N LEU A 664 -30.14 0.87 -12.04
CA LEU A 664 -28.80 1.20 -12.54
C LEU A 664 -27.80 1.39 -11.39
N LYS A 665 -28.24 1.89 -10.21
CA LYS A 665 -27.43 1.93 -8.98
C LYS A 665 -27.10 0.52 -8.48
N ALA A 666 -28.02 -0.44 -8.55
CA ALA A 666 -27.73 -1.84 -8.24
C ALA A 666 -26.63 -2.41 -9.19
N SER A 667 -26.75 -2.17 -10.50
CA SER A 667 -25.75 -2.59 -11.49
C SER A 667 -24.38 -1.91 -11.30
N PHE A 668 -24.37 -0.66 -10.82
CA PHE A 668 -23.12 0.02 -10.43
C PHE A 668 -22.50 -0.61 -9.17
N LEU A 669 -23.31 -0.86 -8.13
CA LEU A 669 -22.87 -1.45 -6.87
C LEU A 669 -22.28 -2.86 -7.08
N SER A 670 -22.87 -3.68 -7.94
CA SER A 670 -22.36 -5.03 -8.26
C SER A 670 -21.14 -5.03 -9.17
N GLY A 671 -20.90 -3.97 -9.96
CA GLY A 671 -19.83 -3.90 -10.95
C GLY A 671 -20.23 -4.27 -12.37
N LEU A 672 -21.50 -4.61 -12.62
CA LEU A 672 -22.05 -4.93 -13.95
C LEU A 672 -21.84 -3.80 -14.98
N ILE A 673 -21.76 -2.54 -14.53
CA ILE A 673 -21.45 -1.39 -15.40
C ILE A 673 -20.12 -0.73 -15.03
N GLN A 674 -19.28 -0.52 -16.04
CA GLN A 674 -18.10 0.31 -15.94
C GLN A 674 -18.42 1.73 -16.44
N VAL A 675 -17.99 2.74 -15.68
CA VAL A 675 -18.29 4.15 -15.95
C VAL A 675 -17.09 4.88 -16.56
N GLU A 676 -17.34 5.81 -17.47
CA GLU A 676 -16.33 6.58 -18.20
C GLU A 676 -16.57 8.09 -18.09
N GLY A 677 -15.61 8.90 -18.54
CA GLY A 677 -15.75 10.37 -18.57
C GLY A 677 -16.04 10.99 -17.21
N SER A 678 -16.98 11.94 -17.17
CA SER A 678 -17.45 12.60 -15.95
C SER A 678 -17.99 11.63 -14.90
N ALA A 679 -18.59 10.51 -15.32
CA ALA A 679 -19.18 9.52 -14.43
C ALA A 679 -18.15 8.74 -13.60
N LYS A 680 -16.85 8.83 -13.92
CA LYS A 680 -15.77 8.32 -13.04
C LYS A 680 -15.73 9.01 -11.67
N TYR A 681 -16.45 10.12 -11.47
CA TYR A 681 -16.76 10.67 -10.14
C TYR A 681 -17.45 9.66 -9.20
N LEU A 682 -18.24 8.69 -9.72
CA LEU A 682 -18.83 7.61 -8.91
C LEU A 682 -17.76 6.72 -8.25
N ASN A 683 -16.61 6.54 -8.90
CA ASN A 683 -15.52 5.68 -8.43
C ASN A 683 -14.51 6.42 -7.55
N ASP A 684 -14.46 7.75 -7.58
CA ASP A 684 -13.63 8.51 -6.64
C ASP A 684 -14.28 8.50 -5.25
N GLN A 685 -13.47 8.19 -4.23
CA GLN A 685 -13.93 8.08 -2.83
C GLN A 685 -12.98 8.88 -1.94
N LYS A 686 -13.52 9.54 -0.91
CA LYS A 686 -12.71 10.17 0.15
C LYS A 686 -11.66 9.19 0.69
N LYS A 687 -10.42 9.67 0.88
CA LYS A 687 -9.30 8.83 1.35
C LYS A 687 -9.15 8.84 2.89
N SER A 688 -10.00 9.60 3.58
CA SER A 688 -10.02 9.80 5.03
C SER A 688 -11.42 10.26 5.48
N LYS A 689 -11.87 9.84 6.67
CA LYS A 689 -13.07 10.36 7.32
C LYS A 689 -12.89 11.82 7.74
N ASN A 690 -11.70 12.15 8.24
CA ASN A 690 -11.29 13.49 8.69
C ASN A 690 -10.85 14.44 7.55
N GLN A 691 -11.13 14.09 6.29
CA GLN A 691 -11.00 14.99 5.15
C GLN A 691 -12.34 15.67 4.87
N SER A 692 -12.32 16.97 4.59
CA SER A 692 -13.51 17.73 4.15
C SER A 692 -13.55 17.76 2.63
N ARG A 693 -14.73 17.51 2.06
CA ARG A 693 -14.96 17.45 0.61
C ARG A 693 -16.16 18.27 0.21
N VAL A 694 -16.05 19.00 -0.89
CA VAL A 694 -17.17 19.71 -1.54
C VAL A 694 -17.04 19.50 -3.05
N THR A 695 -18.11 19.09 -3.72
CA THR A 695 -18.11 18.90 -5.18
C THR A 695 -19.01 19.94 -5.84
N LEU A 696 -18.46 20.68 -6.81
CA LEU A 696 -19.22 21.47 -7.77
C LEU A 696 -19.42 20.65 -9.04
N GLN A 697 -20.68 20.41 -9.42
CA GLN A 697 -21.05 19.86 -10.72
C GLN A 697 -21.42 21.00 -11.68
N TYR A 698 -20.91 20.95 -12.90
CA TYR A 698 -21.46 21.62 -14.07
C TYR A 698 -22.24 20.60 -14.91
N LYS A 699 -23.44 20.97 -15.37
CA LYS A 699 -24.35 20.11 -16.14
C LYS A 699 -24.85 20.89 -17.36
N ALA A 700 -24.58 20.40 -18.56
CA ALA A 700 -25.05 21.02 -19.80
C ALA A 700 -25.65 20.00 -20.77
N THR A 701 -26.77 20.34 -21.40
CA THR A 701 -27.42 19.56 -22.47
C THR A 701 -27.33 20.33 -23.79
N THR A 702 -27.27 19.63 -24.93
CA THR A 702 -27.05 20.26 -26.25
C THR A 702 -28.12 19.88 -27.27
N THR A 703 -28.28 18.59 -27.56
CA THR A 703 -29.22 18.05 -28.55
C THR A 703 -29.92 16.79 -28.02
N PHE A 704 -31.17 16.60 -28.43
CA PHE A 704 -31.91 15.36 -28.25
C PHE A 704 -32.16 14.73 -29.61
N GLU A 705 -31.82 13.45 -29.75
CA GLU A 705 -32.01 12.66 -30.97
C GLU A 705 -32.96 11.51 -30.67
N GLN A 706 -33.90 11.23 -31.58
CA GLN A 706 -34.85 10.12 -31.43
C GLN A 706 -35.21 9.51 -32.79
N LEU A 707 -35.72 8.28 -32.76
CA LEU A 707 -36.34 7.65 -33.93
C LEU A 707 -37.80 8.13 -34.02
N SER A 708 -38.17 8.77 -35.13
CA SER A 708 -39.51 9.36 -35.32
C SER A 708 -40.55 8.40 -35.92
N MET A 709 -40.18 7.12 -36.11
CA MET A 709 -41.06 6.07 -36.63
C MET A 709 -42.20 5.74 -35.65
N THR A 710 -43.42 5.53 -36.16
CA THR A 710 -44.50 4.97 -35.34
C THR A 710 -44.22 3.50 -35.00
N HIS A 711 -44.85 2.98 -33.95
CA HIS A 711 -44.70 1.58 -33.56
C HIS A 711 -45.05 0.59 -34.70
N HIS A 712 -46.02 0.94 -35.55
CA HIS A 712 -46.43 0.12 -36.69
C HIS A 712 -45.35 0.10 -37.79
N GLU A 713 -44.78 1.26 -38.12
CA GLU A 713 -43.68 1.36 -39.10
C GLU A 713 -42.43 0.64 -38.58
N ALA A 714 -42.04 0.90 -37.34
CA ALA A 714 -40.92 0.26 -36.65
C ALA A 714 -41.00 -1.28 -36.69
N LYS A 715 -42.21 -1.84 -36.53
CA LYS A 715 -42.47 -3.28 -36.58
C LYS A 715 -42.50 -3.83 -38.01
N ASN A 716 -43.00 -3.07 -38.99
CA ASN A 716 -43.03 -3.49 -40.39
C ASN A 716 -41.65 -3.40 -41.07
N MET A 717 -40.77 -2.53 -40.56
CA MET A 717 -39.35 -2.44 -40.94
C MET A 717 -38.47 -3.50 -40.27
N LEU A 718 -39.01 -4.28 -39.31
CA LEU A 718 -38.27 -5.30 -38.57
C LEU A 718 -38.43 -6.69 -39.20
N ASN A 719 -37.33 -7.29 -39.64
CA ASN A 719 -37.32 -8.68 -40.12
C ASN A 719 -37.20 -9.67 -38.94
N THR A 720 -38.33 -9.98 -38.31
CA THR A 720 -38.44 -10.70 -37.01
C THR A 720 -37.90 -12.13 -36.99
N ALA A 721 -37.56 -12.72 -38.14
CA ALA A 721 -37.06 -14.08 -38.25
C ALA A 721 -35.59 -14.27 -37.82
N ILE A 722 -34.80 -13.18 -37.65
CA ILE A 722 -33.33 -13.25 -37.64
C ILE A 722 -32.70 -12.58 -36.39
N MET A 723 -33.48 -12.10 -35.43
CA MET A 723 -32.92 -11.56 -34.18
C MET A 723 -32.34 -12.66 -33.29
N ASP A 724 -31.20 -12.39 -32.65
CA ASP A 724 -30.71 -13.15 -31.49
C ASP A 724 -31.65 -12.84 -30.30
N LYS A 725 -32.66 -13.69 -30.10
CA LYS A 725 -33.80 -13.43 -29.18
C LYS A 725 -33.44 -13.56 -27.70
N GLU A 726 -32.24 -14.07 -27.41
CA GLU A 726 -31.81 -14.47 -26.06
C GLU A 726 -30.91 -13.42 -25.40
N SER A 727 -30.25 -12.56 -26.19
CA SER A 727 -29.24 -11.63 -25.66
C SER A 727 -29.69 -10.19 -25.40
N ALA A 728 -30.81 -9.73 -25.95
CA ALA A 728 -31.27 -8.35 -25.80
C ALA A 728 -32.71 -8.28 -25.28
N THR A 729 -33.01 -7.29 -24.44
CA THR A 729 -34.37 -7.04 -23.93
C THR A 729 -34.95 -5.70 -24.41
N HIS A 730 -34.10 -4.75 -24.81
CA HIS A 730 -34.47 -3.38 -25.20
C HIS A 730 -33.70 -2.89 -26.43
N VAL A 731 -34.21 -1.83 -27.07
CA VAL A 731 -33.52 -1.05 -28.11
C VAL A 731 -33.48 0.44 -27.77
N VAL A 732 -32.38 1.10 -28.12
CA VAL A 732 -32.17 2.54 -27.95
C VAL A 732 -32.98 3.32 -28.99
N THR A 733 -34.01 4.05 -28.53
CA THR A 733 -34.91 4.84 -29.41
C THR A 733 -34.76 6.35 -29.24
N GLY A 734 -34.08 6.82 -28.19
CA GLY A 734 -33.77 8.24 -27.99
C GLY A 734 -32.54 8.47 -27.12
N ILE A 735 -31.80 9.55 -27.37
CA ILE A 735 -30.57 9.94 -26.65
C ILE A 735 -30.55 11.46 -26.45
N LEU A 736 -30.31 11.90 -25.22
CA LEU A 736 -29.98 13.28 -24.88
C LEU A 736 -28.46 13.42 -24.75
N TYR A 737 -27.87 14.29 -25.56
CA TYR A 737 -26.45 14.60 -25.56
C TYR A 737 -26.14 15.87 -24.76
N GLY A 738 -24.91 15.96 -24.29
CA GLY A 738 -24.42 17.10 -23.52
C GLY A 738 -23.02 16.84 -22.95
N ALA A 739 -22.72 17.45 -21.81
CA ALA A 739 -21.52 17.18 -21.03
C ALA A 739 -21.76 17.49 -19.55
N HIS A 740 -21.19 16.67 -18.66
CA HIS A 740 -21.03 17.01 -17.26
C HIS A 740 -19.55 17.29 -16.94
N ALA A 741 -19.30 18.03 -15.86
CA ALA A 741 -17.99 18.12 -15.24
C ALA A 741 -18.12 18.23 -13.72
N PHE A 742 -17.28 17.50 -12.99
CA PHE A 742 -17.20 17.51 -11.53
C PHE A 742 -15.85 18.08 -11.10
N PHE A 743 -15.92 19.16 -10.32
CA PHE A 743 -14.80 19.80 -9.63
C PHE A 743 -14.87 19.34 -8.16
N VAL A 744 -14.09 18.31 -7.81
CA VAL A 744 -14.07 17.73 -6.47
C VAL A 744 -12.99 18.43 -5.66
N PHE A 745 -13.38 19.21 -4.66
CA PHE A 745 -12.45 19.93 -3.79
C PHE A 745 -12.24 19.16 -2.49
N ASP A 746 -11.01 18.76 -2.25
CA ASP A 746 -10.56 17.96 -1.10
C ASP A 746 -9.62 18.80 -0.21
N SER A 747 -9.94 18.93 1.08
CA SER A 747 -9.03 19.50 2.07
C SER A 747 -7.83 18.59 2.33
N GLN A 748 -6.83 19.13 3.03
CA GLN A 748 -5.86 18.32 3.79
C GLN A 748 -6.58 17.49 4.88
N LYS A 749 -5.92 16.50 5.48
CA LYS A 749 -6.47 15.74 6.62
C LYS A 749 -6.51 16.64 7.86
N LEU A 750 -7.67 16.76 8.48
CA LEU A 750 -7.94 17.64 9.61
C LEU A 750 -8.02 16.86 10.93
N ASP A 751 -8.15 17.58 12.04
CA ASP A 751 -8.70 17.02 13.28
C ASP A 751 -10.22 16.84 13.13
N SER A 752 -10.77 15.79 13.75
CA SER A 752 -12.18 15.40 13.60
C SER A 752 -13.18 16.46 14.08
N SER A 753 -12.76 17.35 14.99
CA SER A 753 -13.54 18.49 15.46
C SER A 753 -13.67 19.62 14.43
N SER A 754 -12.74 19.74 13.48
CA SER A 754 -12.64 20.90 12.58
C SER A 754 -13.15 20.63 11.17
N ALA A 755 -13.42 19.36 10.82
CA ALA A 755 -13.84 18.99 9.48
C ALA A 755 -15.14 19.68 9.03
N GLN A 756 -16.15 19.76 9.91
CA GLN A 756 -17.45 20.32 9.56
C GLN A 756 -17.39 21.84 9.30
N ASP A 757 -16.64 22.59 10.11
CA ASP A 757 -16.48 24.05 9.96
C ASP A 757 -15.71 24.39 8.67
N ILE A 758 -14.62 23.67 8.40
CA ILE A 758 -13.85 23.81 7.15
C ILE A 758 -14.72 23.44 5.95
N GLN A 759 -15.55 22.40 6.04
CA GLN A 759 -16.44 22.01 4.94
C GLN A 759 -17.50 23.06 4.64
N GLY A 760 -18.09 23.69 5.67
CA GLY A 760 -19.01 24.83 5.49
C GLY A 760 -18.33 26.03 4.83
N SER A 761 -17.11 26.34 5.25
CA SER A 761 -16.29 27.42 4.69
C SER A 761 -15.89 27.16 3.23
N MET A 762 -15.46 25.94 2.92
CA MET A 762 -15.20 25.48 1.55
C MET A 762 -16.45 25.64 0.67
N GLN A 763 -17.62 25.21 1.15
CA GLN A 763 -18.86 25.33 0.39
C GLN A 763 -19.25 26.80 0.14
N ALA A 764 -18.96 27.71 1.07
CA ALA A 764 -19.21 29.15 0.91
C ALA A 764 -18.34 29.77 -0.19
N VAL A 765 -17.04 29.46 -0.27
CA VAL A 765 -16.15 30.00 -1.31
C VAL A 765 -16.38 29.32 -2.67
N ILE A 766 -16.66 28.01 -2.69
CA ILE A 766 -16.98 27.25 -3.93
C ILE A 766 -18.31 27.74 -4.56
N LYS A 767 -19.29 28.18 -3.76
CA LYS A 767 -20.51 28.85 -4.24
C LYS A 767 -20.24 30.14 -5.03
N LYS A 768 -19.05 30.75 -4.94
CA LYS A 768 -18.67 31.90 -5.76
C LYS A 768 -18.19 31.52 -7.16
N ILE A 769 -17.75 30.28 -7.41
CA ILE A 769 -17.14 29.89 -8.70
C ILE A 769 -18.05 30.24 -9.90
N PRO A 770 -19.36 29.93 -9.91
CA PRO A 770 -20.26 30.28 -11.02
C PRO A 770 -20.62 31.76 -11.13
N THR A 771 -20.13 32.62 -10.22
CA THR A 771 -20.42 34.06 -10.19
C THR A 771 -19.27 34.94 -10.69
N PHE A 772 -18.10 34.34 -10.97
CA PHE A 772 -16.98 35.05 -11.57
C PHE A 772 -17.14 35.11 -13.09
N ASP A 773 -17.35 36.32 -13.61
CA ASP A 773 -17.11 36.62 -15.02
C ASP A 773 -15.60 36.91 -15.21
N VAL A 774 -14.98 36.23 -16.17
CA VAL A 774 -13.53 36.26 -16.43
C VAL A 774 -13.24 36.48 -17.92
N GLU A 775 -14.11 37.21 -18.63
CA GLU A 775 -13.80 37.74 -19.97
C GLU A 775 -12.72 38.86 -19.91
N GLY A 776 -11.46 38.44 -19.66
CA GLY A 776 -10.26 39.27 -19.84
C GLY A 776 -9.62 39.81 -18.56
N LYS A 777 -8.77 38.99 -17.91
CA LYS A 777 -7.80 39.41 -16.87
C LYS A 777 -8.36 40.20 -15.67
N VAL A 778 -9.65 40.03 -15.34
CA VAL A 778 -10.18 40.47 -14.05
C VAL A 778 -9.60 39.58 -12.95
N SER A 779 -9.12 40.17 -11.85
CA SER A 779 -8.62 39.40 -10.70
C SER A 779 -9.78 38.75 -9.93
N ILE A 780 -9.60 37.49 -9.54
CA ILE A 780 -10.54 36.77 -8.66
C ILE A 780 -10.58 37.51 -7.31
N LYS A 781 -11.73 38.08 -6.95
CA LYS A 781 -11.90 38.88 -5.73
C LYS A 781 -12.34 38.00 -4.56
N LEU A 782 -11.36 37.45 -3.85
CA LEU A 782 -11.51 36.83 -2.53
C LEU A 782 -11.10 37.83 -1.44
N THR A 783 -11.54 37.62 -0.20
CA THR A 783 -10.88 38.24 0.96
C THR A 783 -9.55 37.53 1.27
N ASP A 784 -8.72 38.09 2.14
CA ASP A 784 -7.44 37.46 2.53
C ASP A 784 -7.69 36.14 3.28
N GLU A 785 -8.75 36.05 4.07
CA GLU A 785 -9.17 34.82 4.76
C GLU A 785 -9.71 33.77 3.78
N GLU A 786 -10.54 34.17 2.81
CA GLU A 786 -11.04 33.28 1.76
C GLU A 786 -9.92 32.75 0.88
N LYS A 787 -8.92 33.59 0.58
CA LYS A 787 -7.73 33.19 -0.16
C LYS A 787 -6.89 32.19 0.62
N ALA A 788 -6.58 32.49 1.89
CA ALA A 788 -5.87 31.59 2.78
C ALA A 788 -6.61 30.26 3.01
N LEU A 789 -7.93 30.23 2.86
CA LEU A 789 -8.73 29.00 2.82
C LEU A 789 -8.59 28.25 1.49
N THR A 790 -8.60 28.94 0.34
CA THR A 790 -8.43 28.28 -0.97
C THR A 790 -7.06 27.61 -1.15
N ASP A 791 -6.03 28.08 -0.45
CA ASP A 791 -4.71 27.45 -0.42
C ASP A 791 -4.68 26.13 0.40
N GLN A 792 -5.73 25.82 1.18
CA GLN A 792 -5.81 24.63 2.05
C GLN A 792 -6.50 23.41 1.42
N PHE A 793 -7.04 23.53 0.19
CA PHE A 793 -7.70 22.43 -0.51
C PHE A 793 -7.28 22.32 -1.98
N SER A 794 -7.25 21.09 -2.51
CA SER A 794 -6.93 20.80 -3.91
C SER A 794 -8.17 20.38 -4.70
N CYS A 795 -8.21 20.73 -5.98
CA CYS A 795 -9.24 20.28 -6.91
C CYS A 795 -8.83 18.98 -7.61
N LYS A 796 -9.81 18.12 -7.92
CA LYS A 796 -9.74 17.11 -8.99
C LYS A 796 -10.82 17.41 -10.04
N PHE A 797 -10.56 17.02 -11.28
CA PHE A 797 -11.49 17.18 -12.40
C PHE A 797 -11.90 15.84 -13.02
N TYR A 798 -13.20 15.63 -13.16
CA TYR A 798 -13.81 14.54 -13.94
C TYR A 798 -14.84 15.13 -14.89
N GLY A 799 -14.57 15.17 -16.19
CA GLY A 799 -15.46 15.82 -17.15
C GLY A 799 -15.40 15.28 -18.57
N ASP A 800 -16.49 15.48 -19.30
CA ASP A 800 -16.67 15.03 -20.69
C ASP A 800 -16.02 16.01 -21.70
N PHE A 801 -14.84 16.49 -21.33
CA PHE A 801 -14.06 17.54 -21.99
C PHE A 801 -12.61 17.11 -22.12
N ILE A 802 -11.96 17.43 -23.24
CA ILE A 802 -10.50 17.43 -23.35
C ILE A 802 -10.04 18.86 -23.07
N LEU A 803 -9.38 19.08 -21.93
CA LEU A 803 -8.88 20.39 -21.52
C LEU A 803 -7.40 20.57 -21.88
N GLN A 804 -6.98 21.82 -22.12
CA GLN A 804 -5.56 22.18 -22.29
C GLN A 804 -4.77 22.00 -21.00
N SER A 805 -5.39 22.27 -19.85
CA SER A 805 -4.92 21.76 -18.56
C SER A 805 -6.09 21.47 -17.63
N ASN A 806 -5.96 20.41 -16.83
CA ASN A 806 -6.96 20.01 -15.85
C ASN A 806 -6.77 20.79 -14.53
N PRO A 807 -7.82 21.40 -13.95
CA PRO A 807 -7.66 22.24 -12.77
C PRO A 807 -7.29 21.43 -11.53
N ALA A 808 -6.28 21.90 -10.78
CA ALA A 808 -5.87 21.34 -9.49
C ALA A 808 -5.98 22.34 -8.32
N THR A 809 -6.23 23.63 -8.60
CA THR A 809 -6.46 24.69 -7.59
C THR A 809 -7.86 25.30 -7.71
N PHE A 810 -8.27 26.11 -6.73
CA PHE A 810 -9.47 26.94 -6.83
C PHE A 810 -9.42 27.93 -8.00
N GLU A 811 -8.30 28.64 -8.18
CA GLU A 811 -8.15 29.62 -9.26
C GLU A 811 -8.25 28.97 -10.64
N ASP A 812 -7.68 27.78 -10.82
CA ASP A 812 -7.78 27.03 -12.07
C ASP A 812 -9.20 26.51 -12.30
N ALA A 813 -9.88 26.04 -11.25
CA ALA A 813 -11.27 25.62 -11.37
C ALA A 813 -12.19 26.77 -11.82
N VAL A 814 -11.96 28.01 -11.36
CA VAL A 814 -12.66 29.20 -11.87
C VAL A 814 -12.40 29.42 -13.36
N LYS A 815 -11.13 29.43 -13.79
CA LYS A 815 -10.75 29.58 -15.21
C LYS A 815 -11.42 28.50 -16.07
N THR A 816 -11.28 27.22 -15.69
CA THR A 816 -11.88 26.09 -16.40
C THR A 816 -13.41 26.20 -16.46
N TYR A 817 -14.08 26.51 -15.34
CA TYR A 817 -15.55 26.64 -15.29
C TYR A 817 -16.06 27.69 -16.29
N THR A 818 -15.43 28.86 -16.37
CA THR A 818 -15.78 29.90 -17.36
C THR A 818 -15.53 29.51 -18.82
N GLN A 819 -14.66 28.53 -19.08
CA GLN A 819 -14.37 28.03 -20.43
C GLN A 819 -15.32 26.92 -20.89
N LEU A 820 -15.93 26.14 -19.98
CA LEU A 820 -16.77 24.99 -20.33
C LEU A 820 -17.91 25.31 -21.33
N PRO A 821 -18.68 26.42 -21.21
CA PRO A 821 -19.73 26.73 -22.18
C PRO A 821 -19.17 26.94 -23.60
N ASN A 822 -18.08 27.71 -23.72
CA ASN A 822 -17.44 28.03 -24.99
C ASN A 822 -16.89 26.77 -25.70
N LEU A 823 -16.39 25.79 -24.92
CA LEU A 823 -15.91 24.51 -25.45
C LEU A 823 -17.03 23.64 -26.07
N LEU A 824 -18.28 23.80 -25.61
CA LEU A 824 -19.45 23.13 -26.19
C LEU A 824 -19.95 23.85 -27.45
N GLU A 825 -19.98 25.18 -27.46
CA GLU A 825 -20.55 25.95 -28.59
C GLU A 825 -19.67 25.93 -29.85
N GLN A 826 -18.34 25.94 -29.70
CA GLN A 826 -17.41 26.00 -30.83
C GLN A 826 -17.40 24.76 -31.74
N LYS A 827 -17.90 23.61 -31.26
CA LYS A 827 -17.84 22.32 -31.98
C LYS A 827 -19.28 21.76 -32.13
N GLN A 828 -19.96 22.11 -33.23
CA GLN A 828 -21.40 21.89 -33.51
C GLN A 828 -21.98 20.45 -33.42
N LYS A 829 -21.21 19.44 -32.97
CA LYS A 829 -21.64 18.04 -32.74
C LYS A 829 -20.94 17.38 -31.53
N ALA A 830 -20.59 18.15 -30.48
CA ALA A 830 -19.59 17.73 -29.50
C ALA A 830 -20.10 17.36 -28.09
N GLY A 831 -21.35 16.94 -27.93
CA GLY A 831 -21.82 16.33 -26.68
C GLY A 831 -21.57 14.81 -26.66
N VAL A 832 -21.35 14.24 -25.47
CA VAL A 832 -21.47 12.78 -25.21
C VAL A 832 -22.92 12.42 -24.85
N PRO A 833 -23.35 11.16 -24.99
CA PRO A 833 -24.63 10.72 -24.43
C PRO A 833 -24.68 10.95 -22.91
N LEU A 834 -25.75 11.57 -22.41
CA LEU A 834 -26.01 11.76 -20.98
C LEU A 834 -27.16 10.88 -20.49
N LYS A 835 -28.26 10.82 -21.26
CA LYS A 835 -29.47 10.06 -20.90
C LYS A 835 -30.06 9.35 -22.11
N VAL A 836 -30.62 8.16 -21.90
CA VAL A 836 -31.01 7.22 -22.96
C VAL A 836 -32.41 6.70 -22.72
N TRP A 837 -33.22 6.64 -23.78
CA TRP A 837 -34.58 6.11 -23.79
C TRP A 837 -34.58 4.73 -24.43
N LEU A 838 -35.04 3.75 -23.68
CA LEU A 838 -35.03 2.34 -24.05
C LEU A 838 -36.46 1.84 -24.28
N THR A 839 -36.70 1.23 -25.44
CA THR A 839 -37.99 0.62 -25.78
C THR A 839 -37.89 -0.91 -25.68
N PRO A 840 -38.74 -1.59 -24.89
CA PRO A 840 -38.70 -3.05 -24.75
C PRO A 840 -38.95 -3.77 -26.08
N LEU A 841 -38.09 -4.73 -26.43
CA LEU A 841 -38.18 -5.48 -27.69
C LEU A 841 -39.47 -6.30 -27.82
N LYS A 842 -40.02 -6.75 -26.69
CA LYS A 842 -41.31 -7.45 -26.57
C LYS A 842 -42.48 -6.68 -27.21
N LYS A 843 -42.38 -5.35 -27.35
CA LYS A 843 -43.37 -4.53 -28.08
C LYS A 843 -43.38 -4.88 -29.59
N PHE A 844 -42.21 -5.09 -30.19
CA PHE A 844 -42.07 -5.44 -31.61
C PHE A 844 -42.28 -6.94 -31.87
N ASP A 845 -41.62 -7.80 -31.10
CA ASP A 845 -41.70 -9.26 -31.20
C ASP A 845 -41.89 -9.90 -29.81
N SER A 846 -43.04 -10.55 -29.60
CA SER A 846 -43.42 -11.15 -28.33
C SER A 846 -42.70 -12.47 -28.01
N THR A 847 -41.77 -12.92 -28.85
CA THR A 847 -40.94 -14.12 -28.64
C THR A 847 -39.50 -13.82 -28.21
N VAL A 848 -39.19 -12.54 -27.94
CA VAL A 848 -37.89 -12.09 -27.38
C VAL A 848 -37.92 -12.21 -25.86
N VAL A 849 -36.77 -12.51 -25.25
CA VAL A 849 -36.63 -12.49 -23.78
C VAL A 849 -36.95 -11.10 -23.23
N GLU A 850 -37.62 -11.05 -22.08
CA GLU A 850 -38.01 -9.81 -21.42
C GLU A 850 -37.34 -9.66 -20.05
N LEU A 851 -37.29 -8.42 -19.57
CA LEU A 851 -37.07 -8.10 -18.17
C LEU A 851 -38.31 -8.55 -17.38
N LYS A 852 -38.22 -9.65 -16.62
CA LYS A 852 -39.36 -10.23 -15.88
C LYS A 852 -39.50 -9.67 -14.47
N GLY A 853 -38.43 -9.13 -13.90
CA GLY A 853 -38.40 -8.55 -12.55
C GLY A 853 -37.45 -7.37 -12.44
N GLU A 854 -37.61 -6.61 -11.36
CA GLU A 854 -36.70 -5.54 -10.94
C GLU A 854 -36.20 -5.87 -9.52
N ILE A 855 -35.00 -5.41 -9.14
CA ILE A 855 -34.44 -5.69 -7.81
C ILE A 855 -35.10 -4.76 -6.81
N CYS A 856 -35.79 -5.30 -5.80
CA CYS A 856 -36.52 -4.50 -4.80
C CYS A 856 -35.62 -3.43 -4.15
N ILE A 857 -36.10 -2.18 -4.05
CA ILE A 857 -35.35 -1.04 -3.46
C ILE A 857 -34.92 -1.30 -2.03
N GLY A 858 -35.62 -2.18 -1.30
CA GLY A 858 -35.21 -2.65 0.02
C GLY A 858 -33.86 -3.38 -0.05
N LEU A 859 -33.66 -4.19 -1.09
CA LEU A 859 -32.42 -4.91 -1.35
C LEU A 859 -31.36 -4.04 -2.01
N VAL A 860 -31.74 -3.10 -2.89
CA VAL A 860 -30.79 -2.08 -3.40
C VAL A 860 -30.23 -1.24 -2.25
N ARG A 861 -31.06 -0.87 -1.27
CA ARG A 861 -30.63 -0.18 -0.04
C ARG A 861 -29.78 -1.08 0.87
N LYS A 862 -30.07 -2.39 0.98
CA LYS A 862 -29.18 -3.34 1.68
C LYS A 862 -27.81 -3.44 0.99
N ALA A 863 -27.79 -3.54 -0.34
CA ALA A 863 -26.58 -3.62 -1.16
C ALA A 863 -25.71 -2.37 -0.98
N GLU A 864 -26.31 -1.18 -1.12
CA GLU A 864 -25.66 0.10 -0.90
C GLU A 864 -25.09 0.18 0.53
N LYS A 865 -25.90 -0.13 1.54
CA LYS A 865 -25.49 -0.09 2.95
C LYS A 865 -24.33 -1.05 3.24
N ALA A 866 -24.39 -2.28 2.72
CA ALA A 866 -23.34 -3.28 2.91
C ALA A 866 -22.02 -2.88 2.25
N VAL A 867 -22.05 -2.19 1.09
CA VAL A 867 -20.86 -1.64 0.44
C VAL A 867 -20.34 -0.39 1.17
N GLU A 868 -21.22 0.54 1.55
CA GLU A 868 -20.82 1.75 2.30
C GLU A 868 -20.20 1.40 3.65
N ASP A 869 -20.74 0.43 4.40
CA ASP A 869 -20.18 -0.02 5.69
C ASP A 869 -18.71 -0.45 5.57
N VAL A 870 -18.39 -1.23 4.53
CA VAL A 870 -17.03 -1.70 4.29
C VAL A 870 -16.13 -0.54 3.86
N VAL A 871 -16.62 0.39 3.03
CA VAL A 871 -15.91 1.62 2.66
C VAL A 871 -15.64 2.53 3.87
N GLN A 872 -16.59 2.63 4.81
CA GLN A 872 -16.39 3.37 6.08
C GLN A 872 -15.32 2.69 6.95
N ALA A 873 -15.30 1.36 7.03
CA ALA A 873 -14.25 0.61 7.71
C ALA A 873 -12.88 0.75 7.02
N GLU A 874 -12.82 0.73 5.69
CA GLU A 874 -11.62 0.99 4.88
C GLU A 874 -11.06 2.40 5.15
N MET A 875 -11.90 3.44 5.15
CA MET A 875 -11.50 4.82 5.47
C MET A 875 -11.02 4.97 6.93
N ARG A 876 -11.76 4.39 7.89
CA ARG A 876 -11.41 4.44 9.32
C ARG A 876 -10.07 3.75 9.61
N CYS A 877 -9.83 2.60 8.97
CA CYS A 877 -8.54 1.93 9.01
C CYS A 877 -7.43 2.73 8.32
N SER A 878 -7.72 3.38 7.18
CA SER A 878 -6.78 4.29 6.50
C SER A 878 -6.40 5.49 7.36
N ASP A 879 -7.33 6.01 8.16
CA ASP A 879 -7.05 7.10 9.09
C ASP A 879 -6.12 6.69 10.23
N SER A 880 -6.25 5.46 10.73
CA SER A 880 -5.33 4.86 11.72
C SER A 880 -3.96 4.55 11.13
N LEU A 881 -3.91 4.03 9.89
CA LEU A 881 -2.67 3.77 9.16
C LEU A 881 -1.89 5.06 8.86
N GLY A 882 -2.60 6.17 8.65
CA GLY A 882 -2.04 7.50 8.44
C GLY A 882 -1.58 8.22 9.73
N GLU A 883 -1.39 7.53 10.85
CA GLU A 883 -0.74 8.10 12.04
C GLU A 883 0.78 7.85 12.03
N ASN A 884 1.57 8.92 12.12
CA ASN A 884 3.05 8.92 12.16
C ASN A 884 3.68 8.05 13.28
N MET A 885 2.88 7.61 14.25
CA MET A 885 3.28 6.67 15.30
C MET A 885 2.99 5.20 14.90
N VAL A 886 1.87 4.94 14.23
CA VAL A 886 1.43 3.59 13.83
C VAL A 886 2.38 2.97 12.82
N GLU A 887 2.93 3.77 11.90
CA GLU A 887 3.99 3.33 10.97
C GLU A 887 5.25 2.79 11.69
N LYS A 888 5.52 3.27 12.91
CA LYS A 888 6.65 2.83 13.75
C LYS A 888 6.30 1.64 14.65
N LEU A 889 5.07 1.15 14.60
CA LEU A 889 4.53 0.00 15.33
C LEU A 889 4.21 -1.11 14.32
N PRO A 890 5.20 -1.86 13.81
CA PRO A 890 5.03 -2.73 12.63
C PRO A 890 4.00 -3.84 12.86
N GLN A 891 3.79 -4.30 14.11
CA GLN A 891 2.76 -5.28 14.46
C GLN A 891 1.36 -4.71 14.21
N ILE A 892 1.06 -3.52 14.74
CA ILE A 892 -0.23 -2.84 14.58
C ILE A 892 -0.42 -2.42 13.12
N HIS A 893 0.62 -1.90 12.47
CA HIS A 893 0.58 -1.57 11.05
C HIS A 893 0.34 -2.82 10.17
N LYS A 894 0.93 -3.99 10.48
CA LYS A 894 0.61 -5.26 9.79
C LYS A 894 -0.86 -5.65 10.00
N LYS A 895 -1.37 -5.57 11.24
CA LYS A 895 -2.78 -5.89 11.57
C LYS A 895 -3.76 -4.98 10.81
N LEU A 896 -3.58 -3.66 10.88
CA LEU A 896 -4.40 -2.68 10.15
C LEU A 896 -4.34 -2.88 8.63
N ARG A 897 -3.16 -3.08 8.04
CA ARG A 897 -3.07 -3.34 6.58
C ARG A 897 -3.69 -4.67 6.18
N ASN A 898 -3.66 -5.69 7.04
CA ASN A 898 -4.35 -6.94 6.80
C ASN A 898 -5.88 -6.77 6.87
N PHE A 899 -6.41 -6.08 7.91
CA PHE A 899 -7.83 -5.72 7.99
C PHE A 899 -8.30 -4.94 6.76
N HIS A 900 -7.57 -3.90 6.36
CA HIS A 900 -7.90 -3.09 5.17
C HIS A 900 -7.95 -3.94 3.90
N LYS A 901 -7.00 -4.87 3.70
CA LYS A 901 -7.04 -5.82 2.58
C LYS A 901 -8.21 -6.80 2.67
N LEU A 902 -8.50 -7.35 3.85
CA LEU A 902 -9.62 -8.28 4.05
C LEU A 902 -10.97 -7.60 3.80
N CYS A 903 -11.13 -6.32 4.13
CA CYS A 903 -12.28 -5.50 3.73
C CYS A 903 -12.41 -5.39 2.21
N GLN A 904 -11.33 -5.06 1.50
CA GLN A 904 -11.30 -5.01 0.03
C GLN A 904 -11.60 -6.40 -0.60
N ASP A 905 -11.12 -7.48 0.03
CA ASP A 905 -11.42 -8.85 -0.38
C ASP A 905 -12.90 -9.18 -0.23
N TYR A 906 -13.51 -8.83 0.90
CA TYR A 906 -14.94 -9.03 1.13
C TYR A 906 -15.82 -8.15 0.23
N LYS A 907 -15.44 -6.88 0.02
CA LYS A 907 -16.10 -5.95 -0.91
C LYS A 907 -16.22 -6.58 -2.30
N SER A 908 -15.11 -7.07 -2.87
CA SER A 908 -15.16 -7.77 -4.17
C SER A 908 -15.95 -9.08 -4.14
N LYS A 909 -15.87 -9.87 -3.04
CA LYS A 909 -16.68 -11.10 -2.88
C LYS A 909 -18.18 -10.80 -2.88
N LEU A 910 -18.60 -9.71 -2.22
CA LEU A 910 -19.98 -9.22 -2.20
C LEU A 910 -20.41 -8.70 -3.58
N GLN A 911 -19.57 -7.90 -4.24
CA GLN A 911 -19.86 -7.37 -5.58
C GLN A 911 -20.10 -8.49 -6.60
N ILE A 912 -19.18 -9.47 -6.73
CA ILE A 912 -19.33 -10.63 -7.62
C ILE A 912 -20.57 -11.48 -7.26
N SER A 913 -20.93 -11.57 -5.98
CA SER A 913 -22.14 -12.27 -5.55
C SER A 913 -23.41 -11.56 -5.99
N MET A 914 -23.43 -10.22 -6.02
CA MET A 914 -24.53 -9.42 -6.55
C MET A 914 -24.55 -9.39 -8.09
N GLU A 915 -23.37 -9.35 -8.71
CA GLU A 915 -23.16 -9.36 -10.17
C GLU A 915 -23.77 -10.60 -10.83
N LYS A 916 -23.62 -11.76 -10.19
CA LYS A 916 -24.24 -13.02 -10.64
C LYS A 916 -25.75 -13.05 -10.39
N LYS A 917 -26.24 -12.47 -9.30
CA LYS A 917 -27.63 -12.59 -8.86
C LYS A 917 -28.59 -11.60 -9.52
N PHE A 918 -28.19 -10.34 -9.68
CA PHE A 918 -29.08 -9.32 -10.26
C PHE A 918 -29.58 -9.68 -11.67
N PRO A 919 -28.77 -10.24 -12.59
CA PRO A 919 -29.27 -10.67 -13.91
C PRO A 919 -30.28 -11.82 -13.85
N LEU A 920 -30.06 -12.82 -12.97
CA LEU A 920 -30.95 -13.98 -12.81
C LEU A 920 -32.33 -13.56 -12.26
N ILE A 921 -32.34 -12.66 -11.27
CA ILE A 921 -33.58 -12.14 -10.69
C ILE A 921 -34.33 -11.26 -11.70
N ARG A 922 -33.62 -10.39 -12.43
CA ARG A 922 -34.18 -9.60 -13.54
C ARG A 922 -34.70 -10.46 -14.69
N ALA A 923 -34.10 -11.63 -14.92
CA ALA A 923 -34.60 -12.63 -15.85
C ALA A 923 -35.81 -13.43 -15.31
N GLY A 924 -36.12 -13.37 -14.00
CA GLY A 924 -37.13 -14.21 -13.36
C GLY A 924 -36.73 -15.68 -13.27
N GLU A 925 -35.43 -15.94 -13.11
CA GLU A 925 -34.82 -17.28 -13.00
C GLU A 925 -34.39 -17.59 -11.55
N GLU A 926 -34.07 -16.56 -10.76
CA GLU A 926 -33.89 -16.63 -9.31
C GLU A 926 -34.80 -15.61 -8.60
N ASP A 927 -35.04 -15.80 -7.29
CA ASP A 927 -35.90 -14.94 -6.46
C ASP A 927 -35.10 -14.05 -5.49
N ASP A 928 -35.70 -12.93 -5.08
CA ASP A 928 -35.15 -11.92 -4.18
C ASP A 928 -34.81 -12.49 -2.78
N VAL A 929 -35.44 -13.58 -2.34
CA VAL A 929 -35.06 -14.34 -1.11
C VAL A 929 -33.59 -14.78 -1.15
N SER A 930 -33.01 -14.98 -2.33
CA SER A 930 -31.61 -15.37 -2.48
C SER A 930 -30.62 -14.23 -2.16
N LEU A 931 -31.04 -12.97 -2.39
CA LEU A 931 -30.33 -11.76 -1.97
C LEU A 931 -30.61 -11.44 -0.49
N GLU A 932 -31.85 -11.63 -0.01
CA GLU A 932 -32.16 -11.58 1.42
C GLU A 932 -31.19 -12.46 2.20
N LYS A 933 -30.98 -13.72 1.77
CA LYS A 933 -30.01 -14.63 2.39
C LYS A 933 -28.57 -14.08 2.34
N LEU A 934 -28.12 -13.55 1.19
CA LEU A 934 -26.77 -12.99 1.06
C LEU A 934 -26.48 -11.89 2.09
N PHE A 935 -27.45 -11.01 2.35
CA PHE A 935 -27.31 -9.95 3.35
C PHE A 935 -27.57 -10.45 4.79
N ASP A 936 -28.53 -11.33 5.00
CA ASP A 936 -28.83 -11.87 6.33
C ASP A 936 -27.71 -12.86 6.80
N ASP A 937 -26.90 -13.42 5.89
CA ASP A 937 -25.66 -14.16 6.19
C ASP A 937 -24.42 -13.24 6.36
N ARG A 938 -24.43 -12.02 5.79
CA ARG A 938 -23.43 -10.98 6.11
C ARG A 938 -23.53 -10.58 7.58
N GLU A 939 -24.73 -10.34 8.10
CA GLU A 939 -24.87 -9.83 9.48
C GLU A 939 -24.40 -10.83 10.55
N LYS A 940 -24.33 -12.12 10.20
CA LYS A 940 -23.75 -13.20 11.03
C LYS A 940 -22.24 -13.39 10.82
N SER A 941 -21.64 -12.73 9.82
CA SER A 941 -20.25 -12.93 9.42
C SER A 941 -19.27 -12.03 10.21
N PRO A 942 -17.96 -12.31 10.16
CA PRO A 942 -16.93 -11.37 10.61
C PRO A 942 -17.02 -9.97 9.94
N PHE A 943 -17.71 -9.85 8.80
CA PHE A 943 -17.84 -8.62 7.99
C PHE A 943 -19.16 -7.85 8.19
N SER A 944 -19.92 -8.17 9.25
CA SER A 944 -21.05 -7.34 9.69
C SER A 944 -20.58 -5.95 10.16
N TYR A 945 -21.49 -4.96 10.13
CA TYR A 945 -21.17 -3.59 10.53
C TYR A 945 -20.61 -3.51 11.96
N ASP A 946 -21.21 -4.25 12.90
CA ASP A 946 -20.82 -4.24 14.31
C ASP A 946 -19.46 -4.92 14.50
N ASN A 947 -19.20 -6.05 13.84
CA ASN A 947 -17.91 -6.75 13.97
C ASN A 947 -16.74 -5.91 13.45
N LEU A 948 -16.89 -5.30 12.25
CA LEU A 948 -15.89 -4.41 11.67
C LEU A 948 -15.62 -3.18 12.56
N ASN A 949 -16.67 -2.58 13.13
CA ASN A 949 -16.51 -1.43 14.03
C ASN A 949 -15.95 -1.81 15.40
N ASN A 950 -16.32 -2.96 15.96
CA ASN A 950 -15.81 -3.43 17.24
C ASN A 950 -14.30 -3.72 17.17
N TRP A 951 -13.81 -4.36 16.10
CA TRP A 951 -12.37 -4.55 15.91
C TRP A 951 -11.62 -3.20 15.74
N MET A 952 -12.19 -2.25 15.00
CA MET A 952 -11.60 -0.91 14.89
C MET A 952 -11.62 -0.14 16.22
N ASN A 953 -12.69 -0.21 17.02
CA ASN A 953 -12.77 0.37 18.36
C ASN A 953 -11.64 -0.19 19.27
N VAL A 954 -11.48 -1.51 19.25
CA VAL A 954 -10.42 -2.26 19.96
C VAL A 954 -9.03 -1.77 19.53
N ARG A 955 -8.75 -1.70 18.23
CA ARG A 955 -7.42 -1.34 17.71
C ARG A 955 -7.09 0.15 17.91
N GLU A 956 -8.06 1.06 17.76
CA GLU A 956 -7.89 2.49 18.06
C GLU A 956 -7.65 2.76 19.56
N THR A 957 -8.24 1.93 20.45
CA THR A 957 -8.00 2.02 21.89
C THR A 957 -6.58 1.59 22.25
N GLU A 958 -6.07 0.50 21.67
CA GLU A 958 -4.67 0.07 21.80
C GLU A 958 -3.69 1.16 21.33
N ILE A 959 -3.93 1.69 20.12
CA ILE A 959 -3.12 2.80 19.57
C ILE A 959 -3.14 4.00 20.51
N THR A 960 -4.31 4.36 21.05
CA THR A 960 -4.45 5.51 21.98
C THR A 960 -3.75 5.28 23.32
N ALA A 961 -3.73 4.06 23.83
CA ALA A 961 -2.96 3.71 25.03
C ALA A 961 -1.44 3.84 24.80
N ILE A 962 -0.94 3.34 23.65
CA ILE A 962 0.47 3.50 23.24
C ILE A 962 0.80 4.98 23.05
N ARG A 963 -0.05 5.73 22.33
CA ARG A 963 0.10 7.18 22.09
C ARG A 963 0.23 7.96 23.39
N SER A 964 -0.61 7.66 24.39
CA SER A 964 -0.53 8.29 25.70
C SER A 964 0.79 8.02 26.44
N CYS A 965 1.44 6.88 26.20
CA CYS A 965 2.73 6.55 26.84
C CYS A 965 3.90 7.22 26.10
N VAL A 966 3.86 7.26 24.77
CA VAL A 966 4.83 8.00 23.95
C VAL A 966 4.79 9.50 24.25
N GLU A 967 3.59 10.09 24.41
CA GLU A 967 3.44 11.51 24.78
C GLU A 967 4.01 11.82 26.18
N ILE A 968 3.88 10.93 27.17
CA ILE A 968 4.52 11.07 28.50
C ILE A 968 6.06 11.18 28.38
N MET A 969 6.65 10.49 27.39
CA MET A 969 8.10 10.43 27.17
C MET A 969 8.61 11.47 26.15
N LYS A 970 7.73 12.31 25.59
CA LYS A 970 8.01 13.20 24.45
C LYS A 970 9.09 14.26 24.72
N GLU A 971 9.10 14.83 25.92
CA GLU A 971 10.08 15.84 26.35
C GLU A 971 11.52 15.31 26.36
N THR A 972 11.71 14.01 26.60
CA THR A 972 13.03 13.37 26.66
C THR A 972 13.50 12.79 25.33
N LYS A 973 12.63 12.83 24.31
CA LYS A 973 12.92 12.47 22.90
C LYS A 973 13.62 11.10 22.71
N PRO A 974 13.18 10.02 23.38
CA PRO A 974 13.74 8.68 23.16
C PRO A 974 13.48 8.21 21.71
N LYS A 975 14.40 7.40 21.18
CA LYS A 975 14.34 6.95 19.78
C LYS A 975 13.48 5.69 19.66
N MET A 976 12.31 5.83 19.08
CA MET A 976 11.43 4.72 18.75
C MET A 976 12.02 3.91 17.58
N VAL A 977 12.28 2.62 17.80
CA VAL A 977 12.89 1.71 16.80
C VAL A 977 11.89 0.72 16.26
N THR A 978 11.95 0.49 14.96
CA THR A 978 10.92 -0.21 14.18
C THR A 978 11.09 -1.73 14.14
N ASN A 979 12.28 -2.26 14.47
CA ASN A 979 12.57 -3.70 14.35
C ASN A 979 13.82 -4.09 15.14
N LEU A 980 14.08 -5.40 15.29
CA LEU A 980 15.20 -5.91 16.08
C LEU A 980 16.59 -5.58 15.47
N SER A 981 16.69 -5.42 14.14
CA SER A 981 17.96 -5.02 13.49
C SER A 981 18.28 -3.55 13.80
N GLU A 982 17.27 -2.67 13.74
CA GLU A 982 17.42 -1.27 14.16
C GLU A 982 17.73 -1.14 15.65
N LEU A 983 17.00 -1.87 16.51
CA LEU A 983 17.26 -1.96 17.95
C LEU A 983 18.72 -2.36 18.22
N ASN A 984 19.18 -3.45 17.59
CA ASN A 984 20.57 -3.90 17.69
C ASN A 984 21.55 -2.84 17.17
N SER A 985 21.27 -2.18 16.05
CA SER A 985 22.11 -1.11 15.52
C SER A 985 22.27 0.08 16.47
N LYS A 986 21.21 0.48 17.21
CA LYS A 986 21.33 1.55 18.22
C LYS A 986 22.04 1.07 19.48
N ILE A 987 21.79 -0.16 19.92
CA ILE A 987 22.42 -0.79 21.10
C ILE A 987 23.92 -1.09 20.87
N LEU A 988 24.33 -1.32 19.62
CA LEU A 988 25.71 -1.60 19.21
C LEU A 988 26.46 -0.36 18.68
N ALA A 989 25.88 0.84 18.80
CA ALA A 989 26.50 2.08 18.34
C ALA A 989 27.82 2.37 19.09
N PRO A 990 28.82 2.98 18.43
CA PRO A 990 30.03 3.46 19.11
C PRO A 990 29.69 4.47 20.21
N GLY A 991 30.36 4.36 21.36
CA GLY A 991 30.17 5.24 22.51
C GLY A 991 28.98 4.89 23.43
N VAL A 992 28.11 3.93 23.06
CA VAL A 992 26.98 3.50 23.91
C VAL A 992 27.41 2.35 24.83
N ASP A 993 27.61 2.65 26.11
CA ASP A 993 27.87 1.68 27.17
C ASP A 993 26.56 1.09 27.76
N HIS A 994 25.50 1.91 27.80
CA HIS A 994 24.21 1.57 28.39
C HIS A 994 23.06 1.94 27.47
N ALA A 995 22.07 1.05 27.32
CA ALA A 995 20.80 1.40 26.70
C ALA A 995 19.63 1.03 27.62
N LEU A 996 18.72 1.98 27.84
CA LEU A 996 17.41 1.73 28.45
C LEU A 996 16.35 1.78 27.36
N CYS A 997 15.57 0.71 27.22
CA CYS A 997 14.51 0.60 26.22
C CYS A 997 13.16 0.43 26.91
N PHE A 998 12.22 1.32 26.67
CA PHE A 998 10.82 1.09 27.01
C PHE A 998 10.25 0.10 25.99
N VAL A 999 9.77 -1.05 26.44
CA VAL A 999 9.34 -2.17 25.60
C VAL A 999 7.86 -2.44 25.82
N PHE A 1000 7.05 -2.28 24.79
CA PHE A 1000 5.68 -2.82 24.77
C PHE A 1000 5.75 -4.33 24.52
N THR A 1001 5.18 -5.12 25.43
CA THR A 1001 5.34 -6.59 25.51
C THR A 1001 4.07 -7.38 25.17
N SER A 1002 2.89 -6.76 25.18
CA SER A 1002 1.61 -7.41 24.85
C SER A 1002 1.03 -7.03 23.48
N VAL A 1003 1.76 -6.27 22.65
CA VAL A 1003 1.38 -6.03 21.25
C VAL A 1003 1.77 -7.25 20.43
N GLU A 1004 0.94 -8.30 20.49
CA GLU A 1004 1.20 -9.58 19.82
C GLU A 1004 1.17 -9.45 18.28
N ARG A 1005 1.83 -10.39 17.58
CA ARG A 1005 1.93 -10.41 16.12
C ARG A 1005 0.60 -10.74 15.44
N ASP A 1006 -0.09 -11.74 15.96
CA ASP A 1006 -1.22 -12.40 15.29
C ASP A 1006 -2.56 -11.90 15.86
N ASP A 1007 -3.66 -12.17 15.17
CA ASP A 1007 -4.98 -11.60 15.48
C ASP A 1007 -6.09 -12.62 15.11
N PRO A 1008 -6.71 -13.29 16.11
CA PRO A 1008 -7.68 -14.36 15.83
C PRO A 1008 -8.91 -13.92 15.03
N TYR A 1009 -9.31 -12.65 15.14
CA TYR A 1009 -10.42 -12.11 14.34
C TYR A 1009 -10.03 -11.90 12.88
N LEU A 1010 -8.81 -11.42 12.60
CA LEU A 1010 -8.32 -11.35 11.21
C LEU A 1010 -8.11 -12.75 10.61
N GLU A 1011 -7.75 -13.76 11.41
CA GLU A 1011 -7.73 -15.15 10.97
C GLU A 1011 -9.14 -15.66 10.65
N ASN A 1012 -10.15 -15.32 11.47
CA ASN A 1012 -11.56 -15.66 11.20
C ASN A 1012 -12.08 -14.97 9.92
N MET A 1013 -11.82 -13.68 9.72
CA MET A 1013 -12.09 -12.96 8.47
C MET A 1013 -11.45 -13.67 7.25
N THR A 1014 -10.21 -14.14 7.40
CA THR A 1014 -9.49 -14.89 6.35
C THR A 1014 -10.17 -16.23 6.06
N LYS A 1015 -10.54 -17.00 7.10
CA LYS A 1015 -11.27 -18.26 6.95
C LYS A 1015 -12.63 -18.06 6.26
N TYR A 1016 -13.39 -17.04 6.64
CA TYR A 1016 -14.69 -16.72 6.02
C TYR A 1016 -14.57 -16.31 4.53
N LEU A 1017 -13.46 -15.69 4.14
CA LEU A 1017 -13.20 -15.36 2.73
C LEU A 1017 -12.87 -16.61 1.89
N TYR A 1018 -11.97 -17.47 2.38
CA TYR A 1018 -11.30 -18.50 1.58
C TYR A 1018 -11.70 -19.96 1.88
N SER A 1019 -12.60 -20.23 2.85
CA SER A 1019 -13.10 -21.59 3.10
C SER A 1019 -14.40 -21.90 2.35
N HIS A 1020 -14.46 -23.10 1.77
CA HIS A 1020 -15.64 -23.60 1.06
C HIS A 1020 -16.69 -24.16 2.05
N GLY A 1021 -17.49 -23.26 2.63
CA GLY A 1021 -18.78 -23.61 3.25
C GLY A 1021 -18.75 -24.09 4.71
N SER A 1022 -18.26 -23.25 5.63
CA SER A 1022 -18.46 -23.44 7.08
C SER A 1022 -18.98 -22.18 7.75
N HIS A 1023 -19.94 -22.33 8.68
CA HIS A 1023 -20.38 -21.25 9.56
C HIS A 1023 -19.38 -21.10 10.71
N SER A 1024 -18.70 -19.95 10.77
CA SER A 1024 -17.84 -19.57 11.89
C SER A 1024 -18.67 -19.05 13.07
N ASP A 1025 -19.40 -19.95 13.76
CA ASP A 1025 -20.21 -19.60 14.94
C ASP A 1025 -19.38 -19.15 16.16
N GLU A 1026 -18.05 -19.24 16.07
CA GLU A 1026 -17.13 -18.65 17.05
C GLU A 1026 -17.09 -17.12 16.91
N ASN A 1027 -17.98 -16.46 17.66
CA ASN A 1027 -17.72 -15.12 18.17
C ASN A 1027 -16.35 -15.13 18.88
N VAL A 1028 -15.34 -14.54 18.23
CA VAL A 1028 -14.00 -14.39 18.82
C VAL A 1028 -14.14 -13.54 20.08
N THR A 1029 -14.09 -14.21 21.23
CA THR A 1029 -14.16 -13.54 22.52
C THR A 1029 -13.00 -12.58 22.69
N THR A 1030 -13.23 -11.48 23.39
CA THR A 1030 -12.18 -10.51 23.66
C THR A 1030 -11.12 -11.12 24.56
N GLU A 1031 -10.01 -11.55 23.96
CA GLU A 1031 -8.78 -11.86 24.69
C GLU A 1031 -8.37 -10.68 25.58
N ASP A 1032 -7.67 -10.99 26.66
CA ASP A 1032 -7.42 -10.11 27.81
C ASP A 1032 -6.77 -8.77 27.41
N GLN A 1033 -7.61 -7.74 27.22
CA GLN A 1033 -7.26 -6.47 26.59
C GLN A 1033 -6.30 -5.66 27.47
N TRP A 1034 -5.00 -5.89 27.29
CA TRP A 1034 -3.92 -5.36 28.13
C TRP A 1034 -3.96 -3.84 28.32
N TYR A 1035 -4.40 -3.08 27.31
CA TYR A 1035 -4.47 -1.62 27.35
C TYR A 1035 -5.65 -1.10 28.20
N ILE A 1036 -6.64 -1.95 28.51
CA ILE A 1036 -7.70 -1.67 29.48
C ILE A 1036 -7.22 -2.06 30.88
N SER A 1037 -6.69 -3.28 31.08
CA SER A 1037 -6.32 -3.76 32.43
C SER A 1037 -5.06 -3.07 32.99
N GLU A 1038 -4.00 -2.94 32.18
CA GLU A 1038 -2.69 -2.41 32.60
C GLU A 1038 -2.53 -0.91 32.29
N GLY A 1039 -3.59 -0.26 31.76
CA GLY A 1039 -3.53 1.11 31.22
C GLY A 1039 -3.05 2.18 32.22
N VAL A 1040 -3.14 1.92 33.52
CA VAL A 1040 -2.55 2.73 34.60
C VAL A 1040 -1.07 2.37 34.81
N HIS A 1041 -0.77 1.10 35.05
CA HIS A 1041 0.58 0.61 35.38
C HIS A 1041 1.61 0.95 34.29
N ILE A 1042 1.23 0.84 33.02
CA ILE A 1042 2.10 1.17 31.88
C ILE A 1042 2.43 2.67 31.86
N ARG A 1043 1.47 3.54 32.19
CA ARG A 1043 1.70 4.99 32.30
C ARG A 1043 2.60 5.33 33.48
N GLU A 1044 2.61 4.51 34.53
CA GLU A 1044 3.54 4.64 35.65
C GLU A 1044 4.96 4.21 35.26
N LYS A 1045 5.13 3.05 34.59
CA LYS A 1045 6.43 2.67 34.00
C LYS A 1045 6.93 3.71 32.98
N ALA A 1046 6.04 4.34 32.20
CA ALA A 1046 6.41 5.40 31.25
C ALA A 1046 6.88 6.69 31.95
N LYS A 1047 6.28 7.07 33.10
CA LYS A 1047 6.79 8.16 33.96
C LYS A 1047 8.16 7.80 34.53
N ALA A 1048 8.33 6.60 35.10
CA ALA A 1048 9.61 6.15 35.63
C ALA A 1048 10.71 6.14 34.56
N PHE A 1049 10.41 5.65 33.36
CA PHE A 1049 11.32 5.72 32.21
C PHE A 1049 11.68 7.17 31.86
N ARG A 1050 10.68 8.06 31.72
CA ARG A 1050 10.89 9.50 31.50
C ARG A 1050 11.84 10.08 32.55
N ASP A 1051 11.67 9.73 33.83
CA ASP A 1051 12.43 10.28 34.96
C ASP A 1051 13.89 9.76 34.99
N PHE A 1052 14.15 8.54 34.52
CA PHE A 1052 15.53 8.10 34.21
C PHE A 1052 16.11 8.86 33.02
N THR A 1053 15.35 9.01 31.93
CA THR A 1053 15.82 9.66 30.68
C THR A 1053 16.04 11.17 30.81
N SER A 1054 15.38 11.84 31.77
CA SER A 1054 15.62 13.26 32.07
C SER A 1054 16.90 13.43 32.89
N THR A 1055 17.10 12.60 33.91
CA THR A 1055 18.27 12.59 34.79
C THR A 1055 19.56 12.32 34.02
N LEU A 1056 19.55 11.32 33.12
CA LEU A 1056 20.75 10.82 32.43
C LEU A 1056 20.95 11.40 31.02
N ARG A 1057 20.15 12.39 30.60
CA ARG A 1057 20.08 12.88 29.20
C ARG A 1057 21.43 13.36 28.65
N ASN A 1058 22.26 13.99 29.50
CA ASN A 1058 23.52 14.63 29.08
C ASN A 1058 24.67 13.62 28.86
N SER A 1059 24.54 12.38 29.36
CA SER A 1059 25.63 11.41 29.31
C SER A 1059 25.63 10.64 27.99
N SER A 1060 26.66 10.86 27.17
CA SER A 1060 26.85 10.21 25.86
C SER A 1060 26.97 8.68 25.93
N SER A 1061 27.30 8.13 27.09
CA SER A 1061 27.33 6.68 27.37
C SER A 1061 25.96 6.01 27.36
N PHE A 1062 24.87 6.78 27.50
CA PHE A 1062 23.50 6.26 27.55
C PHE A 1062 22.76 6.44 26.22
N THR A 1063 21.81 5.54 25.95
CA THR A 1063 20.85 5.68 24.85
C THR A 1063 19.46 5.21 25.28
N PHE A 1064 18.45 6.01 24.93
CA PHE A 1064 17.07 5.81 25.35
C PHE A 1064 16.19 5.46 24.15
N LEU A 1065 15.55 4.28 24.20
CA LEU A 1065 14.82 3.69 23.09
C LEU A 1065 13.37 3.38 23.46
N ILE A 1066 12.49 3.31 22.46
CA ILE A 1066 11.16 2.71 22.57
C ILE A 1066 11.06 1.59 21.54
N ALA A 1067 10.60 0.40 21.93
CA ALA A 1067 10.46 -0.75 21.04
C ALA A 1067 9.17 -1.55 21.32
N VAL A 1068 8.82 -2.43 20.39
CA VAL A 1068 7.77 -3.45 20.56
C VAL A 1068 8.41 -4.82 20.44
N ILE A 1069 8.46 -5.56 21.54
CA ILE A 1069 9.07 -6.89 21.62
C ILE A 1069 8.12 -7.78 22.43
N PRO A 1070 7.32 -8.65 21.79
CA PRO A 1070 6.39 -9.53 22.49
C PRO A 1070 7.09 -10.38 23.56
N ASN A 1071 6.60 -10.33 24.79
CA ASN A 1071 7.17 -11.11 25.91
C ASN A 1071 6.07 -11.48 26.90
N LYS A 1072 5.65 -12.75 26.90
CA LYS A 1072 4.56 -13.29 27.73
C LYS A 1072 4.84 -13.26 29.25
N LYS A 1073 6.06 -12.91 29.66
CA LYS A 1073 6.45 -12.66 31.07
C LYS A 1073 5.89 -11.34 31.63
N TYR A 1074 5.58 -10.36 30.78
CA TYR A 1074 5.12 -9.03 31.19
C TYR A 1074 3.89 -8.60 30.41
N LYS A 1075 2.80 -8.30 31.12
CA LYS A 1075 1.60 -7.73 30.49
C LYS A 1075 1.80 -6.23 30.26
N GLY A 1076 1.39 -5.74 29.09
CA GLY A 1076 1.48 -4.34 28.72
C GLY A 1076 2.86 -3.89 28.25
N ALA A 1077 3.70 -3.42 29.18
CA ALA A 1077 5.03 -2.90 28.88
C ALA A 1077 6.00 -3.01 30.08
N THR A 1078 7.29 -2.90 29.80
CA THR A 1078 8.38 -2.95 30.79
C THR A 1078 9.60 -2.14 30.31
N ILE A 1079 10.66 -2.06 31.11
CA ILE A 1079 11.92 -1.39 30.74
C ILE A 1079 13.03 -2.44 30.65
N TYR A 1080 13.62 -2.61 29.46
CA TYR A 1080 14.81 -3.45 29.28
C TYR A 1080 16.07 -2.61 29.49
N HIS A 1081 17.06 -3.17 30.19
CA HIS A 1081 18.39 -2.57 30.34
C HIS A 1081 19.45 -3.41 29.64
N TYR A 1082 20.25 -2.75 28.82
CA TYR A 1082 21.43 -3.33 28.17
C TYR A 1082 22.72 -2.66 28.68
N LYS A 1083 23.78 -3.45 28.94
CA LYS A 1083 25.17 -2.98 29.21
C LYS A 1083 26.08 -3.59 28.14
N ASP A 1084 26.97 -2.80 27.56
CA ASP A 1084 27.92 -3.22 26.50
C ASP A 1084 27.29 -3.90 25.27
N GLY A 1085 25.98 -3.75 25.08
CA GLY A 1085 25.20 -4.35 24.00
C GLY A 1085 24.48 -5.67 24.36
N ILE A 1086 24.53 -6.08 25.64
CA ILE A 1086 24.00 -7.33 26.22
C ILE A 1086 22.78 -7.00 27.08
N LEU A 1087 21.71 -7.81 27.04
CA LEU A 1087 20.54 -7.63 27.90
C LEU A 1087 20.88 -8.04 29.35
N MET A 1088 20.78 -7.11 30.29
CA MET A 1088 21.10 -7.30 31.72
C MET A 1088 19.86 -7.59 32.56
N THR A 1089 18.73 -6.96 32.23
CA THR A 1089 17.41 -7.25 32.82
C THR A 1089 16.30 -6.85 31.84
N ASP A 1090 15.21 -7.62 31.86
CA ASP A 1090 13.96 -7.38 31.13
C ASP A 1090 12.89 -6.66 31.98
N ASP A 1091 13.19 -6.36 33.24
CA ASP A 1091 12.44 -5.39 34.06
C ASP A 1091 13.42 -4.56 34.92
N PHE A 1092 13.78 -3.39 34.39
CA PHE A 1092 14.60 -2.40 35.05
C PHE A 1092 13.71 -1.42 35.84
N SER A 1093 13.77 -1.51 37.17
CA SER A 1093 13.06 -0.60 38.08
C SER A 1093 13.97 0.42 38.77
N GLN A 1094 15.26 0.12 38.94
CA GLN A 1094 16.30 1.00 39.51
C GLN A 1094 17.71 0.43 39.26
N PRO A 1095 18.76 1.27 39.18
CA PRO A 1095 20.14 0.79 39.21
C PRO A 1095 20.46 0.17 40.58
N ARG A 1096 21.10 -1.00 40.58
CA ARG A 1096 21.55 -1.68 41.81
C ARG A 1096 22.91 -1.11 42.24
N ILE A 1097 22.99 -0.58 43.45
CA ILE A 1097 24.25 -0.18 44.09
C ILE A 1097 24.96 -1.44 44.62
N PRO A 1098 26.19 -1.77 44.19
CA PRO A 1098 27.03 -2.77 44.86
C PRO A 1098 27.63 -2.19 46.15
N GLU A 1099 27.76 -2.99 47.21
CA GLU A 1099 28.37 -2.53 48.47
C GLU A 1099 29.86 -2.14 48.32
N VAL A 1100 30.53 -2.65 47.27
CA VAL A 1100 31.90 -2.27 46.89
C VAL A 1100 31.93 -1.97 45.39
N MET A 1101 32.25 -0.73 45.02
CA MET A 1101 32.35 -0.31 43.62
C MET A 1101 33.77 -0.47 43.09
N THR A 1102 33.94 -1.30 42.04
CA THR A 1102 35.23 -1.57 41.41
C THR A 1102 35.32 -1.09 39.95
N ASP A 1103 34.20 -0.92 39.24
CA ASP A 1103 34.14 -0.36 37.88
C ASP A 1103 33.73 1.11 37.93
N ARG A 1104 34.56 2.01 37.39
CA ARG A 1104 34.26 3.45 37.27
C ARG A 1104 32.97 3.70 36.47
N ARG A 1105 32.57 2.81 35.56
CA ARG A 1105 31.35 2.94 34.76
C ARG A 1105 30.10 2.82 35.62
N ASP A 1106 30.11 2.09 36.72
CA ASP A 1106 28.90 1.97 37.56
C ASP A 1106 28.62 3.24 38.38
N LEU A 1107 29.60 4.15 38.53
CA LEU A 1107 29.39 5.51 39.04
C LEU A 1107 28.62 6.41 38.07
N ILE A 1108 28.55 6.09 36.76
CA ILE A 1108 27.97 6.99 35.76
C ILE A 1108 26.44 7.11 35.86
N TRP A 1109 25.80 6.20 36.61
CA TRP A 1109 24.39 6.27 37.03
C TRP A 1109 24.10 7.39 38.04
N TYR A 1110 25.15 7.90 38.69
CA TYR A 1110 25.09 8.92 39.75
C TYR A 1110 25.95 10.14 39.40
N ALA A 1111 26.46 10.23 38.17
CA ALA A 1111 27.24 11.35 37.69
C ALA A 1111 26.37 12.60 37.52
N CYS A 1112 26.80 13.71 38.10
CA CYS A 1112 26.17 15.03 37.96
C CYS A 1112 27.16 16.01 37.33
N ASP A 1113 26.67 16.89 36.46
CA ASP A 1113 27.41 18.08 36.02
C ASP A 1113 27.53 19.04 37.21
N LEU A 1114 28.76 19.26 37.69
CA LEU A 1114 29.07 20.25 38.72
C LEU A 1114 29.84 21.41 38.08
N ASN A 1115 29.22 22.58 38.06
CA ASN A 1115 29.87 23.84 37.72
C ASN A 1115 30.23 24.58 39.01
N LEU A 1116 31.37 25.28 39.02
CA LEU A 1116 31.78 26.09 40.16
C LEU A 1116 30.98 27.40 40.19
N ASP A 1117 30.51 27.78 41.37
CA ASP A 1117 29.82 29.05 41.57
C ASP A 1117 30.84 30.20 41.64
N SER A 1118 30.70 31.18 40.75
CA SER A 1118 31.56 32.36 40.69
C SER A 1118 31.34 33.35 41.84
N ILE A 1119 30.26 33.21 42.61
CA ILE A 1119 29.97 34.05 43.79
C ILE A 1119 30.70 33.53 45.04
N THR A 1120 30.86 32.21 45.17
CA THR A 1120 31.62 31.57 46.28
C THR A 1120 33.07 31.23 45.94
N ALA A 1121 33.49 31.34 44.68
CA ALA A 1121 34.89 31.20 44.28
C ALA A 1121 35.78 32.27 44.96
N SER A 1122 36.87 31.82 45.58
CA SER A 1122 37.87 32.72 46.19
C SER A 1122 38.56 33.58 45.13
N ASN A 1123 38.85 34.84 45.46
CA ASN A 1123 39.59 35.82 44.64
C ASN A 1123 40.99 35.38 44.17
N TRP A 1124 41.46 34.20 44.62
CA TRP A 1124 42.73 33.57 44.24
C TRP A 1124 42.55 32.56 43.09
N LEU A 1125 41.31 32.23 42.71
CA LEU A 1125 40.96 31.29 41.66
C LEU A 1125 40.43 32.04 40.44
N THR A 1126 40.95 31.72 39.26
CA THR A 1126 40.32 32.09 37.98
C THR A 1126 39.46 30.92 37.52
N LEU A 1127 38.17 31.17 37.28
CA LEU A 1127 37.27 30.20 36.66
C LEU A 1127 37.35 30.29 35.13
N SER A 1128 37.19 29.14 34.47
CA SER A 1128 37.30 28.96 33.03
C SER A 1128 36.45 27.76 32.57
N GLU A 1129 36.26 27.61 31.25
CA GLU A 1129 35.49 26.51 30.65
C GLU A 1129 34.07 26.40 31.24
N ASP A 1130 33.29 27.48 31.13
CA ASP A 1130 31.93 27.61 31.70
C ASP A 1130 31.85 27.24 33.20
N ASN A 1131 32.86 27.68 33.95
CA ASN A 1131 33.13 27.41 35.36
C ASN A 1131 33.38 25.92 35.71
N LYS A 1132 33.74 25.07 34.74
CA LYS A 1132 34.15 23.68 35.05
C LYS A 1132 35.60 23.56 35.51
N THR A 1133 36.45 24.54 35.19
CA THR A 1133 37.88 24.52 35.51
C THR A 1133 38.30 25.74 36.32
N ALA A 1134 38.88 25.52 37.51
CA ALA A 1134 39.43 26.57 38.37
C ALA A 1134 40.95 26.46 38.49
N THR A 1135 41.65 27.59 38.29
CA THR A 1135 43.10 27.68 38.33
C THR A 1135 43.52 28.69 39.40
N CYS A 1136 44.41 28.29 40.32
CA CYS A 1136 44.96 29.19 41.34
C CYS A 1136 46.00 30.14 40.73
N VAL A 1137 45.97 31.42 41.11
CA VAL A 1137 46.86 32.46 40.57
C VAL A 1137 47.82 32.96 41.64
N GLU A 1138 49.11 32.63 41.52
CA GLU A 1138 50.14 33.26 42.34
C GLU A 1138 50.34 34.73 41.93
N ARG A 1139 50.26 35.64 42.91
CA ARG A 1139 50.36 37.08 42.66
C ARG A 1139 51.79 37.56 42.86
N THR A 1140 52.54 37.68 41.77
CA THR A 1140 53.84 38.38 41.78
C THR A 1140 53.67 39.82 42.30
N SER A 1141 54.58 40.24 43.18
CA SER A 1141 54.39 41.42 44.03
C SER A 1141 54.87 42.72 43.38
N SER A 1142 53.96 43.70 43.27
CA SER A 1142 54.31 45.11 43.07
C SER A 1142 53.27 46.05 43.72
N SER A 1143 53.77 47.14 44.29
CA SER A 1143 53.07 48.17 45.10
C SER A 1143 52.19 49.11 44.24
N TYR A 1144 51.10 49.70 44.74
CA TYR A 1144 51.10 50.82 45.70
C TYR A 1144 49.70 51.08 46.34
N TRP A 1145 49.62 52.02 47.30
CA TRP A 1145 48.39 52.43 48.01
C TRP A 1145 47.85 53.80 47.58
N MET A 1146 46.53 53.89 47.37
CA MET A 1146 45.58 54.98 47.72
C MET A 1146 44.20 54.57 47.12
N GLN A 1147 43.06 54.48 47.81
CA GLN A 1147 42.40 55.26 48.86
C GLN A 1147 41.48 56.38 48.29
N GLU A 1148 40.32 56.54 48.94
CA GLU A 1148 39.24 57.52 48.72
C GLU A 1148 38.17 57.27 47.61
N SER A 1149 36.89 57.65 47.77
CA SER A 1149 35.95 57.57 48.92
C SER A 1149 34.50 58.00 48.54
N TRP A 1150 33.53 57.75 49.45
CA TRP A 1150 32.11 58.23 49.47
C TRP A 1150 31.16 57.65 48.39
N GLY A 1151 29.85 57.47 48.66
CA GLY A 1151 29.09 57.74 49.89
C GLY A 1151 27.70 57.07 49.96
N VAL A 1152 27.02 57.27 51.08
CA VAL A 1152 25.70 56.73 51.52
C VAL A 1152 24.96 57.88 52.27
N PRO A 1153 23.67 57.81 52.68
CA PRO A 1153 22.60 56.83 52.43
C PRO A 1153 21.17 57.40 52.15
N GLY A 1154 20.22 56.52 51.82
CA GLY A 1154 18.83 56.56 52.35
C GLY A 1154 17.74 57.31 51.55
N LEU A 1155 16.44 57.19 51.90
CA LEU A 1155 15.80 56.28 52.87
C LEU A 1155 14.25 56.23 52.69
N ALA A 1156 13.66 55.08 52.28
CA ALA A 1156 12.23 54.73 52.35
C ALA A 1156 11.95 53.36 51.68
N CYS A 1157 10.95 52.54 52.05
CA CYS A 1157 10.28 52.30 53.34
C CYS A 1157 9.43 51.00 53.31
N TRP A 1158 9.26 50.34 54.47
CA TRP A 1158 8.22 49.35 54.86
C TRP A 1158 8.25 47.89 54.35
N HIS A 1159 8.29 46.96 55.33
CA HIS A 1159 7.62 45.64 55.45
C HIS A 1159 7.57 44.70 54.21
N PHE A 1160 8.19 43.50 54.23
CA PHE A 1160 7.90 42.40 55.17
C PHE A 1160 9.06 41.36 55.24
N GLU A 1161 9.17 40.58 56.32
CA GLU A 1161 10.05 39.40 56.38
C GLU A 1161 9.40 38.15 55.75
N LEU A 1162 10.14 37.35 54.96
CA LEU A 1162 9.88 35.91 54.75
C LEU A 1162 11.00 35.18 53.96
N LEU A 1163 11.02 33.83 54.10
CA LEU A 1163 11.80 32.80 53.36
C LEU A 1163 13.31 32.72 53.69
N GLN A 1164 13.80 31.72 54.42
CA GLN A 1164 13.74 30.30 54.02
C GLN A 1164 13.55 29.29 55.17
N ARG A 1165 12.70 28.27 54.93
CA ARG A 1165 12.91 26.88 55.38
C ARG A 1165 12.02 25.92 54.59
N HIS A 1166 12.58 24.81 54.12
CA HIS A 1166 11.76 23.67 53.67
C HIS A 1166 11.36 22.82 54.89
N LEU A 1167 10.06 22.55 55.05
CA LEU A 1167 9.48 21.19 55.19
C LEU A 1167 7.95 21.24 55.48
N LYS A 1168 7.25 20.20 55.01
CA LYS A 1168 5.85 19.86 55.35
C LYS A 1168 5.79 19.22 56.76
N GLN A 1169 4.68 19.16 57.52
CA GLN A 1169 3.32 19.75 57.46
C GLN A 1169 2.62 19.54 58.84
N SER A 1170 1.39 20.09 58.99
CA SER A 1170 0.44 19.86 60.11
C SER A 1170 0.82 20.52 61.45
N ARG A 1171 -0.11 20.92 62.33
CA ARG A 1171 -1.51 20.45 62.55
C ARG A 1171 -2.48 21.59 62.85
N THR A 1172 -3.76 21.37 62.57
CA THR A 1172 -4.89 21.87 63.38
C THR A 1172 -5.65 20.67 63.98
N PRO A 1173 -6.34 20.80 65.14
CA PRO A 1173 -6.59 19.62 65.99
C PRO A 1173 -8.03 19.45 66.52
N LEU A 1174 -8.20 18.35 67.26
CA LEU A 1174 -9.16 18.08 68.35
C LEU A 1174 -10.53 17.44 68.09
N HIS A 1175 -10.86 16.57 69.06
CA HIS A 1175 -12.08 15.84 69.41
C HIS A 1175 -12.60 14.76 68.41
N LEU A 1176 -12.63 13.47 68.78
CA LEU A 1176 -13.32 12.76 69.89
C LEU A 1176 -14.82 12.50 69.62
N GLN A 1177 -15.10 11.37 68.97
CA GLN A 1177 -15.44 10.15 69.71
C GLN A 1177 -14.92 8.90 68.98
#